data_AF-A0A1W2FCN2-F1
#
_entry.id   AF-A0A1W2FCN2-F1
#
_cell.length_a   1.000
_cell.length_b   1.000
_cell.length_c   1.000
_cell.angle_alpha   90.00
_cell.angle_beta   90.00
_cell.angle_gamma   90.00
#
_symmetry.space_group_name_H-M   'P 1'
#
loop_
_entity.id
_entity.type
_entity.pdbx_description
1 polymer ?
#
loop_
_entity_poly.entity_id
_entity_poly.type
_entity_poly.pdbx_seq_one_letter_code
_entity_poly.pdbx_strand_id
1 'polypeptide(L)'
;MEDALSSGAVPTYDELMDFAESRAGVLPDSYRDETIYELTAELIGHLHACRAKLPRGETQANPAGWLDVHDAGWRERLPIHLPEDVAACNRLFNNLLTVEPRARGGGIGLKRYLYRMSSGDWKQGFVALADGQLAFDALASFSEGRFRAYFSGSAGRLMSREFAQLYRSETEKNGSFTVTSQSIGRVGLVGPVPFSEAIAVSLLRDGTPIPAVCWPGGSPRVSKCVVLRPTEREDRLELLATGSVRSTLQFLFVLTSKDSTVSGHEGGGVSRIWNDDASALWQIEGMALVETKAGERYRVQSAADISDDRRLEFEQLFLPDLIFEDTSLVAVEAPLKFRKFDRHGGTGANGSTRILKSGRATDGRDEVSGVVTVQWQDDEGFIIDRARLLVLPRNFGLRGQIDNRGAQVEWHDLPGWRVDALDVDGAVTAMTERSTHGWLCPWAGTRNGYQRIQLTDPDGLSVKARLHLTAKQTVLLDATGKIRSDQPEMSLSELRGSLLLTNRAVLVDLDLRRAGANRALISRKIEGETPMVRFVDLAQSLLGLSSERGPSVFLLDDSQRTICSIRRPQEQPTIINDRVNFANAPTDGEITVVRSLRRPDEEHVLGEDHQLSLRLPVGIPGPLLVYRRKGDAVTTRPVVTNGAQDAVSEEPADAIAHAALIEDEATRRHAYHALLKEAACDAAAGSTISRIVRTIHSLRGLSPRAMDLTRELPQFPSLLCRLLLAANGERVDSIIALERDLPFLWMAQPVSAWQDAALAEWERAKGDLAQFYDAPEAQTQATTVMMERISFLVERTQWFAGIRAVLGFDGALSGGLRQLAQDHVRLHMDQSDPIATTLIKQAEHAGLPEDIAGLNYGHYATLVAPVVLAALAVGRIEWSPSLAAGLRNAIDIDQNYVTSAFPHCLKHIRS
;
A
#
# COMPACT_ATOMS: atom_id res chain seq x y z
N MET A 1 -21.86 9.98 25.84
CA MET A 1 -22.99 10.75 25.28
C MET A 1 -22.86 10.90 23.77
N GLU A 2 -21.82 11.56 23.24
CA GLU A 2 -21.60 11.70 21.78
C GLU A 2 -21.62 10.34 21.04
N ASP A 3 -20.95 9.34 21.60
CA ASP A 3 -20.95 7.95 21.08
C ASP A 3 -22.35 7.34 20.95
N ALA A 4 -23.25 7.55 21.91
CA ALA A 4 -24.59 6.97 21.91
C ALA A 4 -25.56 7.72 20.98
N LEU A 5 -25.32 9.02 20.74
CA LEU A 5 -26.12 9.86 19.82
C LEU A 5 -25.77 9.64 18.34
N SER A 6 -24.79 8.78 18.05
CA SER A 6 -24.31 8.46 16.70
C SER A 6 -24.98 7.24 16.05
N SER A 7 -25.80 6.49 16.79
CA SER A 7 -26.60 5.38 16.25
C SER A 7 -27.83 5.90 15.50
N GLY A 8 -28.02 5.47 14.25
CA GLY A 8 -29.16 5.89 13.42
C GLY A 8 -30.52 5.28 13.84
N ALA A 9 -30.51 4.27 14.72
CA ALA A 9 -31.71 3.69 15.33
C ALA A 9 -31.92 4.31 16.72
N VAL A 10 -33.17 4.48 17.15
CA VAL A 10 -33.51 4.91 18.51
C VAL A 10 -33.15 3.76 19.47
N PRO A 11 -32.10 3.88 20.30
CA PRO A 11 -31.72 2.82 21.22
C PRO A 11 -32.78 2.65 22.30
N THR A 12 -32.97 1.40 22.75
CA THR A 12 -33.83 1.06 23.89
C THR A 12 -33.21 1.55 25.21
N TYR A 13 -34.02 1.68 26.26
CA TYR A 13 -33.53 2.10 27.58
C TYR A 13 -32.44 1.15 28.11
N ASP A 14 -32.63 -0.16 27.94
CA ASP A 14 -31.66 -1.18 28.36
C ASP A 14 -30.33 -1.06 27.60
N GLU A 15 -30.37 -0.76 26.29
CA GLU A 15 -29.15 -0.49 25.49
C GLU A 15 -28.41 0.77 25.94
N LEU A 16 -29.14 1.79 26.41
CA LEU A 16 -28.57 3.03 26.95
C LEU A 16 -27.95 2.82 28.34
N MET A 17 -28.57 1.96 29.17
CA MET A 17 -28.01 1.54 30.45
C MET A 17 -26.74 0.72 30.27
N ASP A 18 -26.75 -0.30 29.40
CA ASP A 18 -25.55 -1.07 29.04
C ASP A 18 -24.43 -0.16 28.49
N PHE A 19 -24.79 0.86 27.71
CA PHE A 19 -23.84 1.84 27.21
C PHE A 19 -23.23 2.69 28.34
N ALA A 20 -24.04 3.16 29.29
CA ALA A 20 -23.55 3.95 30.44
C ALA A 20 -22.63 3.10 31.34
N GLU A 21 -23.03 1.86 31.65
CA GLU A 21 -22.28 0.93 32.50
C GLU A 21 -20.96 0.49 31.86
N SER A 22 -20.96 0.17 30.57
CA SER A 22 -19.74 -0.24 29.84
C SER A 22 -18.66 0.84 29.80
N ARG A 23 -19.02 2.10 30.10
CA ARG A 23 -18.10 3.25 30.17
C ARG A 23 -17.78 3.70 31.60
N ALA A 24 -18.32 3.03 32.62
CA ALA A 24 -18.10 3.35 34.03
C ALA A 24 -16.62 3.40 34.44
N GLY A 25 -15.76 2.59 33.79
CA GLY A 25 -14.33 2.56 34.06
C GLY A 25 -13.59 3.88 33.83
N VAL A 26 -14.18 4.82 33.06
CA VAL A 26 -13.61 6.15 32.79
C VAL A 26 -13.99 7.16 33.87
N LEU A 27 -15.04 6.89 34.67
CA LEU A 27 -15.49 7.75 35.75
C LEU A 27 -14.67 7.51 37.04
N PRO A 28 -14.43 8.55 37.86
CA PRO A 28 -13.90 8.38 39.21
C PRO A 28 -14.80 7.47 40.06
N ASP A 29 -14.23 6.75 41.02
CA ASP A 29 -14.98 5.75 41.82
C ASP A 29 -16.21 6.35 42.53
N SER A 30 -16.17 7.63 42.92
CA SER A 30 -17.29 8.35 43.54
C SER A 30 -18.48 8.63 42.62
N TYR A 31 -18.31 8.46 41.30
CA TYR A 31 -19.35 8.65 40.28
C TYR A 31 -19.75 7.33 39.61
N ARG A 32 -19.27 6.19 40.13
CA ARG A 32 -19.65 4.85 39.67
C ARG A 32 -20.85 4.32 40.47
N ASP A 33 -21.96 5.02 40.33
CA ASP A 33 -23.21 4.73 41.02
C ASP A 33 -24.33 4.49 40.01
N GLU A 34 -25.22 3.55 40.31
CA GLU A 34 -26.34 3.15 39.45
C GLU A 34 -27.25 4.35 39.10
N THR A 35 -27.47 5.25 40.07
CA THR A 35 -28.27 6.47 39.87
C THR A 35 -27.65 7.40 38.82
N ILE A 36 -26.31 7.45 38.74
CA ILE A 36 -25.61 8.26 37.74
C ILE A 36 -25.71 7.63 36.34
N TYR A 37 -25.76 6.30 36.26
CA TYR A 37 -25.97 5.59 35.00
C TYR A 37 -27.39 5.81 34.47
N GLU A 38 -28.39 5.72 35.35
CA GLU A 38 -29.79 6.01 35.03
C GLU A 38 -29.97 7.44 34.51
N LEU A 39 -29.45 8.45 35.23
CA LEU A 39 -29.49 9.85 34.80
C LEU A 39 -28.78 10.07 33.46
N THR A 40 -27.69 9.34 33.21
CA THR A 40 -26.95 9.42 31.95
C THR A 40 -27.72 8.78 30.79
N ALA A 41 -28.34 7.62 31.01
CA ALA A 41 -29.17 6.93 30.02
C ALA A 41 -30.41 7.78 29.67
N GLU A 42 -31.08 8.35 30.68
CA GLU A 42 -32.21 9.24 30.52
C GLU A 42 -31.83 10.50 29.72
N LEU A 43 -30.70 11.13 30.04
CA LEU A 43 -30.20 12.29 29.31
C LEU A 43 -29.93 11.98 27.83
N ILE A 44 -29.28 10.85 27.54
CA ILE A 44 -28.98 10.42 26.17
C ILE A 44 -30.28 10.14 25.40
N GLY A 45 -31.24 9.47 26.04
CA GLY A 45 -32.55 9.18 25.44
C GLY A 45 -33.29 10.45 25.03
N HIS A 46 -33.32 11.46 25.91
CA HIS A 46 -33.96 12.74 25.60
C HIS A 46 -33.26 13.52 24.48
N LEU A 47 -31.93 13.46 24.40
CA LEU A 47 -31.17 14.08 23.32
C LEU A 47 -31.43 13.39 21.97
N HIS A 48 -31.56 12.06 21.95
CA HIS A 48 -31.91 11.30 20.74
C HIS A 48 -33.32 11.67 20.23
N ALA A 49 -34.28 11.78 21.16
CA ALA A 49 -35.64 12.23 20.86
C ALA A 49 -35.69 13.66 20.29
N CYS A 50 -34.84 14.57 20.79
CA CYS A 50 -34.71 15.93 20.25
C CYS A 50 -34.14 15.90 18.82
N ARG A 51 -33.10 15.10 18.60
CA ARG A 51 -32.45 14.96 17.28
C ARG A 51 -33.41 14.40 16.22
N ALA A 52 -34.26 13.44 16.58
CA ALA A 52 -35.25 12.85 15.68
C ALA A 52 -36.30 13.85 15.15
N LYS A 53 -36.52 14.97 15.87
CA LYS A 53 -37.45 16.03 15.48
C LYS A 53 -36.86 17.09 14.55
N LEU A 54 -35.53 17.13 14.42
CA LEU A 54 -34.84 18.15 13.61
C LEU A 54 -34.95 17.85 12.10
N PRO A 55 -35.27 18.85 11.25
CA PRO A 55 -35.20 18.69 9.80
C PRO A 55 -33.75 18.62 9.29
N ARG A 56 -33.51 17.85 8.22
CA ARG A 56 -32.16 17.50 7.69
C ARG A 56 -31.23 18.68 7.36
N GLY A 57 -31.74 19.90 7.20
CA GLY A 57 -30.94 21.10 6.93
C GLY A 57 -30.52 21.89 8.18
N GLU A 58 -31.27 21.78 9.29
CA GLU A 58 -30.99 22.54 10.53
C GLU A 58 -30.01 21.81 11.46
N THR A 59 -29.76 20.53 11.21
CA THR A 59 -28.74 19.72 11.91
C THR A 59 -27.31 20.27 11.76
N GLN A 60 -27.08 21.30 10.92
CA GLN A 60 -25.74 21.83 10.61
C GLN A 60 -25.50 23.28 11.09
N ALA A 61 -26.53 24.05 11.46
CA ALA A 61 -26.38 25.49 11.71
C ALA A 61 -26.79 25.93 13.13
N ASN A 62 -27.98 25.59 13.63
CA ASN A 62 -28.45 26.00 14.96
C ASN A 62 -29.61 25.13 15.52
N PRO A 63 -29.37 23.85 15.85
CA PRO A 63 -30.44 22.93 16.25
C PRO A 63 -31.13 23.30 17.57
N ALA A 64 -30.42 23.84 18.57
CA ALA A 64 -31.03 24.27 19.82
C ALA A 64 -31.96 25.47 19.59
N GLY A 65 -31.55 26.46 18.78
CA GLY A 65 -32.41 27.58 18.43
C GLY A 65 -33.66 27.17 17.64
N TRP A 66 -33.57 26.11 16.84
CA TRP A 66 -34.75 25.55 16.17
C TRP A 66 -35.72 24.88 17.16
N LEU A 67 -35.20 24.08 18.10
CA LEU A 67 -36.01 23.42 19.14
C LEU A 67 -36.69 24.43 20.07
N ASP A 68 -36.07 25.58 20.33
CA ASP A 68 -36.66 26.66 21.13
C ASP A 68 -37.95 27.21 20.54
N VAL A 69 -38.02 27.24 19.22
CA VAL A 69 -39.15 27.78 18.48
C VAL A 69 -40.22 26.71 18.24
N HIS A 70 -39.83 25.43 18.11
CA HIS A 70 -40.72 24.37 17.60
C HIS A 70 -41.03 23.23 18.57
N ASP A 71 -40.32 23.11 19.70
CA ASP A 71 -40.56 22.12 20.76
C ASP A 71 -40.48 22.80 22.14
N ALA A 72 -41.44 23.69 22.41
CA ALA A 72 -41.53 24.39 23.68
C ALA A 72 -41.51 23.42 24.87
N GLY A 73 -40.64 23.67 25.85
CA GLY A 73 -40.49 22.77 27.01
C GLY A 73 -39.39 21.72 26.88
N TRP A 74 -38.62 21.69 25.78
CA TRP A 74 -37.64 20.62 25.56
C TRP A 74 -36.48 20.63 26.56
N ARG A 75 -36.09 21.80 27.07
CA ARG A 75 -35.01 21.95 28.05
C ARG A 75 -35.42 21.45 29.43
N GLU A 76 -36.68 21.67 29.78
CA GLU A 76 -37.29 21.29 31.05
C GLU A 76 -37.48 19.78 31.17
N ARG A 77 -37.41 19.05 30.05
CA ARG A 77 -37.44 17.57 30.00
C ARG A 77 -36.07 16.94 30.17
N LEU A 78 -34.98 17.71 30.21
CA LEU A 78 -33.64 17.14 30.42
C LEU A 78 -33.41 16.88 31.91
N PRO A 79 -32.83 15.74 32.31
CA PRO A 79 -32.59 15.40 33.73
C PRO A 79 -31.44 16.19 34.36
N ILE A 80 -31.00 17.29 33.75
CA ILE A 80 -29.90 18.14 34.21
C ILE A 80 -30.38 19.57 34.44
N HIS A 81 -29.90 20.19 35.52
CA HIS A 81 -30.15 21.61 35.76
C HIS A 81 -29.29 22.44 34.81
N LEU A 82 -29.93 23.30 34.01
CA LEU A 82 -29.24 24.18 33.08
C LEU A 82 -28.94 25.54 33.75
N PRO A 83 -27.74 26.10 33.61
CA PRO A 83 -27.44 27.44 34.10
C PRO A 83 -28.23 28.51 33.32
N GLU A 84 -28.50 29.66 33.96
CA GLU A 84 -29.28 30.78 33.38
C GLU A 84 -28.60 31.42 32.14
N ASP A 85 -27.31 31.14 31.89
CA ASP A 85 -26.61 31.57 30.69
C ASP A 85 -27.04 30.75 29.46
N VAL A 86 -28.04 31.28 28.77
CA VAL A 86 -28.63 30.73 27.54
C VAL A 86 -27.58 30.55 26.42
N ALA A 87 -26.54 31.40 26.35
CA ALA A 87 -25.55 31.36 25.28
C ALA A 87 -24.50 30.25 25.46
N ALA A 88 -24.15 29.92 26.71
CA ALA A 88 -23.30 28.77 27.02
C ALA A 88 -24.06 27.45 26.81
N CYS A 89 -25.31 27.38 27.25
CA CYS A 89 -26.18 26.22 27.04
C CYS A 89 -26.43 25.94 25.54
N ASN A 90 -26.73 26.98 24.76
CA ASN A 90 -26.98 26.82 23.33
C ASN A 90 -25.74 26.33 22.57
N ARG A 91 -24.53 26.74 22.96
CA ARG A 91 -23.29 26.20 22.38
C ARG A 91 -23.08 24.73 22.70
N LEU A 92 -23.33 24.32 23.95
CA LEU A 92 -23.22 22.91 24.35
C LEU A 92 -24.20 22.02 23.57
N PHE A 93 -25.47 22.41 23.51
CA PHE A 93 -26.49 21.61 22.81
C PHE A 93 -26.37 21.66 21.29
N ASN A 94 -25.95 22.79 20.72
CA ASN A 94 -25.64 22.85 19.29
C ASN A 94 -24.52 21.87 18.96
N ASN A 95 -23.47 21.79 19.77
CA ASN A 95 -22.41 20.81 19.54
C ASN A 95 -22.93 19.36 19.69
N LEU A 96 -23.71 19.05 20.72
CA LEU A 96 -24.23 17.70 20.97
C LEU A 96 -25.25 17.21 19.93
N LEU A 97 -26.05 18.12 19.37
CA LEU A 97 -27.10 17.80 18.38
C LEU A 97 -26.59 17.86 16.92
N THR A 98 -25.48 18.55 16.66
CA THR A 98 -24.83 18.60 15.32
C THR A 98 -23.76 17.53 15.10
N VAL A 99 -23.44 16.69 16.11
CA VAL A 99 -22.45 15.60 15.96
C VAL A 99 -22.85 14.67 14.80
N GLU A 100 -22.20 14.81 13.65
CA GLU A 100 -22.28 13.81 12.58
C GLU A 100 -21.79 12.46 13.12
N PRO A 101 -22.35 11.33 12.65
CA PRO A 101 -21.87 10.01 13.03
C PRO A 101 -20.40 9.88 12.63
N ARG A 102 -19.50 10.15 13.58
CA ARG A 102 -18.10 9.75 13.47
C ARG A 102 -18.14 8.27 13.21
N ALA A 103 -17.62 7.86 12.05
CA ALA A 103 -17.51 6.46 11.68
C ALA A 103 -16.87 5.70 12.86
N ARG A 104 -17.68 4.92 13.58
CA ARG A 104 -17.35 4.07 14.74
C ARG A 104 -15.89 4.23 15.20
N GLY A 105 -15.62 5.27 16.00
CA GLY A 105 -14.34 5.49 16.67
C GLY A 105 -14.16 4.50 17.81
N GLY A 106 -14.02 3.21 17.48
CA GLY A 106 -13.32 2.31 18.39
C GLY A 106 -11.89 2.81 18.46
N GLY A 107 -11.39 3.04 19.67
CA GLY A 107 -10.05 3.57 19.92
C GLY A 107 -8.92 2.83 19.19
N ILE A 108 -7.68 3.19 19.50
CA ILE A 108 -6.49 2.50 18.96
C ILE A 108 -6.60 0.99 19.28
N GLY A 109 -6.66 0.15 18.25
CA GLY A 109 -7.00 -1.25 18.42
C GLY A 109 -6.93 -2.07 17.14
N LEU A 110 -7.32 -3.34 17.24
CA LEU A 110 -7.31 -4.27 16.12
C LEU A 110 -8.47 -5.26 16.24
N LYS A 111 -9.17 -5.47 15.13
CA LYS A 111 -10.20 -6.50 14.99
C LYS A 111 -9.74 -7.56 14.01
N ARG A 112 -9.77 -8.82 14.41
CA ARG A 112 -9.40 -9.96 13.56
C ARG A 112 -10.65 -10.52 12.88
N TYR A 113 -10.53 -10.87 11.61
CA TYR A 113 -11.63 -11.39 10.80
C TYR A 113 -11.25 -12.66 10.07
N LEU A 114 -12.19 -13.58 9.98
CA LEU A 114 -12.22 -14.60 8.93
C LEU A 114 -13.05 -14.02 7.78
N TYR A 115 -12.48 -13.94 6.58
CA TYR A 115 -13.14 -13.34 5.42
C TYR A 115 -13.11 -14.27 4.21
N ARG A 116 -14.14 -14.16 3.37
CA ARG A 116 -14.28 -15.00 2.18
C ARG A 116 -13.64 -14.34 0.96
N MET A 117 -12.74 -15.05 0.28
CA MET A 117 -12.15 -14.62 -0.99
C MET A 117 -13.12 -14.84 -2.15
N SER A 118 -12.84 -14.21 -3.30
CA SER A 118 -13.59 -14.44 -4.54
C SER A 118 -13.55 -15.89 -5.03
N SER A 119 -12.52 -16.66 -4.65
CA SER A 119 -12.44 -18.10 -4.90
C SER A 119 -13.46 -18.92 -4.09
N GLY A 120 -14.08 -18.33 -3.07
CA GLY A 120 -14.97 -18.98 -2.12
C GLY A 120 -14.28 -19.46 -0.83
N ASP A 121 -12.95 -19.41 -0.76
CA ASP A 121 -12.16 -19.83 0.41
C ASP A 121 -12.21 -18.81 1.55
N TRP A 122 -12.16 -19.30 2.79
CA TRP A 122 -12.00 -18.46 3.97
C TRP A 122 -10.52 -18.22 4.30
N LYS A 123 -10.16 -16.97 4.54
CA LYS A 123 -8.82 -16.55 4.97
C LYS A 123 -8.88 -15.68 6.22
N GLN A 124 -7.80 -15.69 6.98
CA GLN A 124 -7.65 -14.87 8.18
C GLN A 124 -7.05 -13.51 7.81
N GLY A 125 -7.50 -12.46 8.48
CA GLY A 125 -6.99 -11.10 8.31
C GLY A 125 -7.41 -10.21 9.48
N PHE A 126 -7.20 -8.91 9.33
CA PHE A 126 -7.58 -7.93 10.36
C PHE A 126 -7.97 -6.57 9.78
N VAL A 127 -8.62 -5.76 10.60
CA VAL A 127 -8.82 -4.32 10.40
C VAL A 127 -8.21 -3.61 11.59
N ALA A 128 -7.29 -2.69 11.33
CA ALA A 128 -6.73 -1.85 12.38
C ALA A 128 -7.64 -0.65 12.63
N LEU A 129 -7.85 -0.35 13.91
CA LEU A 129 -8.52 0.84 14.40
C LEU A 129 -7.43 1.78 14.89
N ALA A 130 -7.42 3.00 14.37
CA ALA A 130 -6.33 3.95 14.56
C ALA A 130 -6.83 5.35 14.93
N ASP A 131 -8.11 5.48 15.30
CA ASP A 131 -8.71 6.74 15.68
C ASP A 131 -9.09 6.67 17.16
N GLY A 132 -8.56 7.59 17.97
CA GLY A 132 -8.94 7.74 19.38
C GLY A 132 -7.76 7.73 20.35
N GLN A 133 -8.07 7.60 21.64
CA GLN A 133 -7.10 7.69 22.74
C GLN A 133 -6.86 6.32 23.37
N LEU A 134 -5.61 6.01 23.74
CA LEU A 134 -5.25 4.78 24.45
C LEU A 134 -4.01 4.99 25.35
N ALA A 135 -3.88 4.16 26.38
CA ALA A 135 -2.59 3.87 27.01
C ALA A 135 -1.80 2.96 26.07
N PHE A 136 -0.81 3.54 25.39
CA PHE A 136 0.10 2.79 24.54
C PHE A 136 1.48 2.75 25.19
N ASP A 137 1.67 1.77 26.07
CA ASP A 137 2.84 1.65 26.97
C ASP A 137 4.17 1.54 26.22
N ALA A 138 4.13 1.13 24.95
CA ALA A 138 5.26 1.17 24.03
C ALA A 138 5.90 2.57 23.92
N LEU A 139 5.13 3.64 24.16
CA LEU A 139 5.59 5.03 24.13
C LEU A 139 5.92 5.61 25.52
N ALA A 140 5.86 4.81 26.58
CA ALA A 140 6.05 5.30 27.95
C ALA A 140 7.44 5.91 28.18
N SER A 141 8.48 5.30 27.61
CA SER A 141 9.88 5.71 27.74
C SER A 141 10.31 6.85 26.79
N PHE A 142 9.42 7.30 25.92
CA PHE A 142 9.70 8.37 24.96
C PHE A 142 9.22 9.72 25.49
N SER A 143 9.83 10.83 25.07
CA SER A 143 9.32 12.17 25.36
C SER A 143 8.10 12.52 24.49
N GLU A 144 7.37 13.58 24.85
CA GLU A 144 6.28 14.15 24.05
C GLU A 144 6.68 14.34 22.57
N GLY A 145 5.77 14.03 21.65
CA GLY A 145 6.06 14.07 20.22
C GLY A 145 5.07 13.30 19.34
N ARG A 146 5.23 13.49 18.03
CA ARG A 146 4.48 12.81 16.97
C ARG A 146 5.25 11.59 16.48
N PHE A 147 4.52 10.50 16.26
CA PHE A 147 5.03 9.25 15.71
C PHE A 147 4.15 8.84 14.53
N ARG A 148 4.76 8.28 13.50
CA ARG A 148 4.06 7.73 12.33
C ARG A 148 4.08 6.22 12.38
N ALA A 149 2.95 5.58 12.14
CA ALA A 149 2.80 4.14 12.23
C ALA A 149 2.72 3.48 10.85
N TYR A 150 3.57 2.47 10.67
CA TYR A 150 3.64 1.62 9.49
C TYR A 150 3.53 0.17 9.95
N PHE A 151 2.78 -0.66 9.22
CA PHE A 151 2.81 -2.09 9.51
C PHE A 151 4.19 -2.69 9.16
N SER A 152 4.58 -3.68 9.94
CA SER A 152 5.84 -4.41 9.78
C SER A 152 5.55 -5.91 9.61
N GLY A 153 6.53 -6.70 9.21
CA GLY A 153 6.35 -8.14 8.96
C GLY A 153 5.37 -8.44 7.82
N SER A 154 4.54 -9.48 7.94
CA SER A 154 3.60 -9.86 6.87
C SER A 154 2.55 -8.78 6.58
N ALA A 155 2.11 -8.05 7.61
CA ALA A 155 1.22 -6.92 7.45
C ALA A 155 1.88 -5.78 6.64
N GLY A 156 3.16 -5.48 6.90
CA GLY A 156 3.93 -4.47 6.16
C GLY A 156 4.14 -4.82 4.68
N ARG A 157 4.29 -6.11 4.37
CA ARG A 157 4.36 -6.60 2.98
C ARG A 157 3.06 -6.39 2.21
N LEU A 158 1.91 -6.48 2.90
CA LEU A 158 0.59 -6.26 2.31
C LEU A 158 0.22 -4.76 2.26
N MET A 159 0.68 -3.97 3.22
CA MET A 159 0.47 -2.54 3.26
C MET A 159 1.70 -1.80 3.80
N SER A 160 2.45 -1.18 2.88
CA SER A 160 3.72 -0.50 3.14
C SER A 160 3.60 1.04 3.23
N ARG A 161 2.38 1.53 3.38
CA ARG A 161 2.07 2.96 3.60
C ARG A 161 1.80 3.22 5.07
N GLU A 162 1.97 4.47 5.45
CA GLU A 162 1.57 4.96 6.77
C GLU A 162 0.05 4.75 6.93
N PHE A 163 -0.37 4.24 8.08
CA PHE A 163 -1.78 3.97 8.34
C PHE A 163 -2.35 4.78 9.51
N ALA A 164 -1.47 5.27 10.39
CA ALA A 164 -1.86 6.08 11.54
C ALA A 164 -0.75 7.04 11.96
N GLN A 165 -1.16 8.14 12.59
CA GLN A 165 -0.31 9.05 13.35
C GLN A 165 -0.65 8.91 14.82
N LEU A 166 0.36 8.98 15.67
CA LEU A 166 0.26 8.89 17.12
C LEU A 166 0.87 10.17 17.71
N TYR A 167 0.17 10.78 18.67
CA TYR A 167 0.65 11.92 19.43
C TYR A 167 0.70 11.53 20.89
N ARG A 168 1.91 11.49 21.45
CA ARG A 168 2.13 11.32 22.88
C ARG A 168 2.18 12.70 23.53
N SER A 169 1.34 12.95 24.51
CA SER A 169 1.37 14.14 25.36
C SER A 169 1.57 13.77 26.83
N GLU A 170 2.30 14.59 27.58
CA GLU A 170 2.42 14.44 29.04
C GLU A 170 1.18 15.01 29.72
N THR A 171 0.76 14.39 30.83
CA THR A 171 -0.35 14.89 31.63
C THR A 171 0.17 15.60 32.88
N GLU A 172 -0.61 16.51 33.45
CA GLU A 172 -0.24 17.29 34.65
C GLU A 172 0.05 16.41 35.89
N LYS A 173 -0.33 15.14 35.87
CA LYS A 173 -0.03 14.17 36.94
C LYS A 173 1.36 13.56 36.69
N ASN A 174 2.26 13.75 37.65
CA ASN A 174 3.64 13.22 37.66
C ASN A 174 3.76 11.83 37.01
N GLY A 175 4.29 11.79 35.78
CA GLY A 175 4.66 10.56 35.09
C GLY A 175 3.58 9.85 34.28
N SER A 176 2.33 10.34 34.23
CA SER A 176 1.32 9.79 33.31
C SER A 176 1.32 10.52 31.96
N PHE A 177 1.11 9.76 30.88
CA PHE A 177 1.05 10.26 29.51
C PHE A 177 -0.22 9.78 28.82
N THR A 178 -0.63 10.48 27.77
CA THR A 178 -1.74 10.07 26.90
C THR A 178 -1.26 9.93 25.48
N VAL A 179 -1.72 8.90 24.78
CA VAL A 179 -1.48 8.74 23.34
C VAL A 179 -2.80 8.89 22.61
N THR A 180 -2.84 9.83 21.68
CA THR A 180 -3.95 10.00 20.74
C THR A 180 -3.49 9.52 19.37
N SER A 181 -4.35 8.82 18.64
CA SER A 181 -4.08 8.40 17.27
C SER A 181 -5.11 8.94 16.30
N GLN A 182 -4.62 9.27 15.11
CA GLN A 182 -5.43 9.66 13.97
C GLN A 182 -5.06 8.77 12.77
N SER A 183 -6.06 8.19 12.14
CA SER A 183 -5.89 7.42 10.92
C SER A 183 -5.67 8.36 9.72
N ILE A 184 -4.80 7.94 8.78
CA ILE A 184 -4.46 8.72 7.56
C ILE A 184 -5.39 8.35 6.39
N GLY A 185 -6.32 7.44 6.63
CA GLY A 185 -7.34 6.99 5.70
C GLY A 185 -7.96 5.68 6.19
N ARG A 186 -9.11 5.27 5.67
CA ARG A 186 -9.73 4.00 6.09
C ARG A 186 -8.78 2.83 5.81
N VAL A 187 -8.25 2.23 6.89
CA VAL A 187 -7.54 0.96 6.80
C VAL A 187 -8.56 -0.11 6.48
N GLY A 188 -8.54 -0.57 5.23
CA GLY A 188 -9.36 -1.70 4.80
C GLY A 188 -8.98 -2.99 5.52
N LEU A 189 -9.64 -4.08 5.15
CA LEU A 189 -9.24 -5.41 5.58
C LEU A 189 -7.85 -5.74 5.03
N VAL A 190 -6.90 -6.05 5.92
CA VAL A 190 -5.54 -6.48 5.60
C VAL A 190 -5.45 -8.00 5.75
N GLY A 191 -5.13 -8.70 4.66
CA GLY A 191 -5.04 -10.16 4.63
C GLY A 191 -4.48 -10.70 3.31
N PRO A 192 -4.01 -11.95 3.27
CA PRO A 192 -4.13 -12.96 4.31
C PRO A 192 -3.06 -12.82 5.42
N VAL A 193 -3.49 -12.69 6.68
CA VAL A 193 -2.63 -12.66 7.88
C VAL A 193 -3.22 -13.58 8.96
N PRO A 194 -2.50 -14.63 9.39
CA PRO A 194 -2.99 -15.55 10.42
C PRO A 194 -3.29 -14.89 11.77
N PHE A 195 -4.26 -15.41 12.51
CA PHE A 195 -4.61 -14.97 13.87
C PHE A 195 -3.46 -15.16 14.86
N SER A 196 -2.64 -16.17 14.63
CA SER A 196 -1.42 -16.47 15.38
C SER A 196 -0.27 -15.49 15.15
N GLU A 197 -0.34 -14.63 14.14
CA GLU A 197 0.73 -13.67 13.87
C GLU A 197 0.50 -12.38 14.67
N ALA A 198 1.54 -11.90 15.34
CA ALA A 198 1.53 -10.59 15.99
C ALA A 198 1.49 -9.49 14.93
N ILE A 199 0.62 -8.49 15.13
CA ILE A 199 0.56 -7.34 14.22
C ILE A 199 1.57 -6.30 14.71
N ALA A 200 2.77 -6.37 14.13
CA ALA A 200 3.86 -5.46 14.42
C ALA A 200 3.72 -4.15 13.66
N VAL A 201 4.11 -3.06 14.31
CA VAL A 201 4.10 -1.71 13.78
C VAL A 201 5.45 -1.06 14.04
N SER A 202 6.07 -0.57 12.98
CA SER A 202 7.24 0.31 13.06
C SER A 202 6.77 1.74 13.22
N LEU A 203 7.37 2.43 14.18
CA LEU A 203 7.10 3.83 14.43
C LEU A 203 8.29 4.68 14.01
N LEU A 204 8.00 5.81 13.36
CA LEU A 204 9.00 6.80 12.97
C LEU A 204 8.75 8.10 13.71
N ARG A 205 9.81 8.66 14.29
CA ARG A 205 9.83 10.00 14.90
C ARG A 205 11.00 10.79 14.32
N ASP A 206 10.74 11.97 13.77
CA ASP A 206 11.77 12.85 13.20
C ASP A 206 12.71 12.12 12.22
N GLY A 207 12.15 11.19 11.44
CA GLY A 207 12.90 10.34 10.53
C GLY A 207 13.75 9.24 11.17
N THR A 208 13.78 9.12 12.49
CA THR A 208 14.44 8.03 13.21
C THR A 208 13.43 6.94 13.53
N PRO A 209 13.64 5.70 13.06
CA PRO A 209 12.78 4.58 13.43
C PRO A 209 13.05 4.17 14.88
N ILE A 210 11.97 3.84 15.58
CA ILE A 210 12.05 3.20 16.91
C ILE A 210 11.77 1.71 16.74
N PRO A 211 12.20 0.85 17.70
CA PRO A 211 11.94 -0.58 17.63
C PRO A 211 10.48 -0.87 17.34
N ALA A 212 10.21 -1.86 16.48
CA ALA A 212 8.86 -2.28 16.20
C ALA A 212 8.14 -2.64 17.50
N VAL A 213 6.83 -2.42 17.54
CA VAL A 213 5.98 -2.64 18.71
C VAL A 213 4.72 -3.38 18.28
N CYS A 214 4.07 -4.10 19.19
CA CYS A 214 2.78 -4.72 18.90
C CYS A 214 1.70 -3.64 18.85
N TRP A 215 0.91 -3.60 17.78
CA TRP A 215 -0.26 -2.72 17.75
C TRP A 215 -1.26 -3.15 18.83
N PRO A 216 -2.00 -2.24 19.48
CA PRO A 216 -3.02 -2.61 20.45
C PRO A 216 -4.05 -3.60 19.86
N GLY A 217 -4.31 -4.71 20.58
CA GLY A 217 -5.13 -5.82 20.09
C GLY A 217 -4.47 -6.71 19.02
N GLY A 218 -3.25 -6.36 18.60
CA GLY A 218 -2.44 -7.07 17.61
C GLY A 218 -1.72 -8.30 18.14
N SER A 219 -1.85 -8.65 19.41
CA SER A 219 -1.25 -9.85 19.98
C SER A 219 -1.70 -11.12 19.26
N PRO A 220 -0.83 -12.13 19.13
CA PRO A 220 -1.19 -13.46 18.62
C PRO A 220 -2.42 -14.04 19.31
N ARG A 221 -3.31 -14.65 18.53
CA ARG A 221 -4.48 -15.39 18.99
C ARG A 221 -4.40 -16.84 18.52
N VAL A 222 -4.37 -17.75 19.49
CA VAL A 222 -4.15 -19.16 19.26
C VAL A 222 -5.22 -19.96 19.99
N SER A 223 -5.89 -20.86 19.27
CA SER A 223 -6.61 -21.98 19.88
C SER A 223 -6.95 -23.03 18.83
N LYS A 224 -7.25 -24.25 19.29
CA LYS A 224 -7.87 -25.29 18.47
C LYS A 224 -9.39 -25.11 18.32
N CYS A 225 -9.98 -24.24 19.14
CA CYS A 225 -11.37 -23.82 19.09
C CYS A 225 -11.40 -22.29 19.04
N VAL A 226 -11.60 -21.74 17.84
CA VAL A 226 -11.68 -20.29 17.61
C VAL A 226 -13.14 -19.93 17.38
N VAL A 227 -13.70 -19.11 18.26
CA VAL A 227 -15.11 -18.71 18.22
C VAL A 227 -15.24 -17.35 17.56
N LEU A 228 -16.07 -17.27 16.53
CA LEU A 228 -16.30 -16.12 15.68
C LEU A 228 -17.77 -15.69 15.78
N ARG A 229 -18.03 -14.39 15.69
CA ARG A 229 -19.37 -13.84 15.61
C ARG A 229 -19.71 -13.38 14.19
N PRO A 230 -21.00 -13.44 13.78
CA PRO A 230 -21.44 -12.81 12.54
C PRO A 230 -21.16 -11.30 12.54
N THR A 231 -20.99 -10.74 11.35
CA THR A 231 -20.94 -9.29 11.14
C THR A 231 -22.11 -8.86 10.25
N GLU A 232 -22.32 -7.55 10.07
CA GLU A 232 -23.30 -7.02 9.11
C GLU A 232 -23.04 -7.47 7.66
N ARG A 233 -21.84 -8.02 7.37
CA ARG A 233 -21.49 -8.56 6.06
C ARG A 233 -21.33 -10.08 6.13
N GLU A 234 -21.99 -10.79 5.22
CA GLU A 234 -21.91 -12.25 5.13
C GLU A 234 -20.53 -12.77 4.70
N ASP A 235 -19.71 -11.94 4.06
CA ASP A 235 -18.36 -12.30 3.63
C ASP A 235 -17.33 -12.24 4.77
N ARG A 236 -17.74 -11.92 6.01
CA ARG A 236 -16.84 -11.69 7.14
C ARG A 236 -17.42 -12.15 8.48
N LEU A 237 -16.58 -12.82 9.26
CA LEU A 237 -16.82 -13.20 10.64
C LEU A 237 -15.75 -12.57 11.53
N GLU A 238 -16.13 -11.96 12.64
CA GLU A 238 -15.19 -11.31 13.58
C GLU A 238 -14.77 -12.28 14.69
N LEU A 239 -13.49 -12.29 15.04
CA LEU A 239 -12.99 -13.07 16.17
C LEU A 239 -13.61 -12.58 17.49
N LEU A 240 -14.38 -13.45 18.14
CA LEU A 240 -15.00 -13.17 19.44
C LEU A 240 -14.07 -13.64 20.56
N ALA A 241 -13.66 -14.91 20.54
CA ALA A 241 -12.90 -15.53 21.62
C ALA A 241 -12.18 -16.82 21.17
N THR A 242 -11.41 -17.39 22.08
CA THR A 242 -10.71 -18.67 21.93
C THR A 242 -11.10 -19.58 23.10
N GLY A 243 -11.38 -20.86 22.84
CA GLY A 243 -11.73 -21.83 23.89
C GLY A 243 -13.24 -22.02 24.07
N SER A 244 -13.68 -22.28 25.31
CA SER A 244 -15.11 -22.43 25.64
C SER A 244 -15.75 -21.05 25.81
N VAL A 245 -16.96 -20.86 25.28
CA VAL A 245 -17.62 -19.56 25.23
C VAL A 245 -19.11 -19.72 25.50
N ARG A 246 -19.69 -18.80 26.27
CA ARG A 246 -21.14 -18.58 26.35
C ARG A 246 -21.43 -17.17 25.83
N SER A 247 -22.39 -17.03 24.92
CA SER A 247 -22.75 -15.75 24.32
C SER A 247 -24.27 -15.62 24.19
N THR A 248 -24.76 -14.41 24.35
CA THR A 248 -26.16 -14.03 24.10
C THR A 248 -26.52 -13.97 22.61
N LEU A 249 -25.54 -14.05 21.71
CA LEU A 249 -25.76 -14.05 20.25
C LEU A 249 -26.53 -15.30 19.82
N GLN A 250 -27.50 -15.14 18.92
CA GLN A 250 -28.38 -16.22 18.44
C GLN A 250 -27.64 -17.40 17.79
N PHE A 251 -26.54 -17.11 17.09
CA PHE A 251 -25.67 -18.12 16.50
C PHE A 251 -24.22 -17.67 16.57
N LEU A 252 -23.32 -18.66 16.62
CA LEU A 252 -21.87 -18.48 16.62
C LEU A 252 -21.24 -19.32 15.52
N PHE A 253 -20.04 -18.97 15.11
CA PHE A 253 -19.23 -19.79 14.24
C PHE A 253 -18.00 -20.28 14.97
N VAL A 254 -17.58 -21.52 14.70
CA VAL A 254 -16.41 -22.13 15.32
C VAL A 254 -15.48 -22.65 14.25
N LEU A 255 -14.26 -22.12 14.23
CA LEU A 255 -13.16 -22.62 13.41
C LEU A 255 -12.33 -23.60 14.25
N THR A 256 -12.26 -24.85 13.80
CA THR A 256 -11.54 -25.95 14.46
C THR A 256 -10.52 -26.58 13.53
N SER A 257 -9.64 -27.42 14.07
CA SER A 257 -8.88 -28.35 13.23
C SER A 257 -9.83 -29.37 12.57
N LYS A 258 -9.48 -29.84 11.36
CA LYS A 258 -10.32 -30.75 10.57
C LYS A 258 -10.63 -32.08 11.26
N ASP A 259 -9.74 -32.52 12.14
CA ASP A 259 -9.80 -33.75 12.93
C ASP A 259 -10.55 -33.60 14.26
N SER A 260 -11.13 -32.43 14.53
CA SER A 260 -12.02 -32.22 15.68
C SER A 260 -13.44 -32.68 15.38
N THR A 261 -14.12 -33.24 16.38
CA THR A 261 -15.53 -33.60 16.33
C THR A 261 -16.35 -32.47 16.93
N VAL A 262 -17.36 -31.99 16.21
CA VAL A 262 -18.30 -30.96 16.68
C VAL A 262 -19.70 -31.56 16.71
N SER A 263 -20.33 -31.59 17.87
CA SER A 263 -21.66 -32.17 18.07
C SER A 263 -22.57 -31.23 18.86
N GLY A 264 -23.86 -31.25 18.53
CA GLY A 264 -24.89 -30.54 19.29
C GLY A 264 -25.10 -31.18 20.67
N HIS A 265 -25.40 -30.37 21.66
CA HIS A 265 -25.69 -30.77 23.03
C HIS A 265 -26.94 -30.06 23.54
N GLU A 266 -27.75 -30.71 24.40
CA GLU A 266 -29.00 -30.15 24.93
C GLU A 266 -29.96 -29.60 23.85
N GLY A 267 -30.03 -30.27 22.69
CA GLY A 267 -30.87 -29.85 21.58
C GLY A 267 -30.29 -28.74 20.69
N GLY A 268 -29.02 -28.36 20.90
CA GLY A 268 -28.31 -27.43 20.02
C GLY A 268 -28.05 -28.00 18.61
N GLY A 269 -28.16 -27.13 17.61
CA GLY A 269 -27.87 -27.42 16.22
C GLY A 269 -26.41 -27.13 15.87
N VAL A 270 -25.80 -28.02 15.08
CA VAL A 270 -24.45 -27.82 14.51
C VAL A 270 -24.48 -28.10 13.01
N SER A 271 -23.91 -27.22 12.21
CA SER A 271 -23.78 -27.42 10.77
C SER A 271 -22.39 -27.03 10.28
N ARG A 272 -21.78 -27.86 9.43
CA ARG A 272 -20.47 -27.54 8.84
C ARG A 272 -20.68 -26.67 7.60
N ILE A 273 -20.14 -25.46 7.63
CA ILE A 273 -20.31 -24.49 6.53
C ILE A 273 -19.12 -24.47 5.58
N TRP A 274 -17.92 -24.83 6.04
CA TRP A 274 -16.72 -24.87 5.19
C TRP A 274 -15.64 -25.77 5.80
N ASN A 275 -14.71 -26.25 4.97
CA ASN A 275 -13.46 -26.87 5.39
C ASN A 275 -12.38 -26.75 4.31
N ASP A 276 -11.13 -26.97 4.71
CA ASP A 276 -9.99 -27.19 3.82
C ASP A 276 -9.18 -28.43 4.29
N ASP A 277 -7.90 -28.50 3.98
CA ASP A 277 -7.02 -29.60 4.41
C ASP A 277 -6.64 -29.55 5.89
N ALA A 278 -6.71 -28.39 6.54
CA ALA A 278 -6.26 -28.19 7.92
C ALA A 278 -7.39 -27.86 8.89
N SER A 279 -8.44 -27.17 8.45
CA SER A 279 -9.44 -26.54 9.30
C SER A 279 -10.87 -26.84 8.83
N ALA A 280 -11.83 -26.71 9.75
CA ALA A 280 -13.26 -26.77 9.48
C ALA A 280 -13.98 -25.63 10.20
N LEU A 281 -14.97 -25.03 9.54
CA LEU A 281 -15.80 -23.96 10.06
C LEU A 281 -17.23 -24.48 10.25
N TRP A 282 -17.77 -24.28 11.45
CA TRP A 282 -19.07 -24.77 11.87
C TRP A 282 -19.94 -23.60 12.33
N GLN A 283 -21.24 -23.65 12.05
CA GLN A 283 -22.26 -22.78 12.63
C GLN A 283 -22.95 -23.51 13.76
N ILE A 284 -23.11 -22.82 14.89
CA ILE A 284 -23.64 -23.33 16.15
C ILE A 284 -24.88 -22.52 16.54
N GLU A 285 -25.97 -23.21 16.84
CA GLU A 285 -27.23 -22.68 17.37
C GLU A 285 -27.58 -23.43 18.67
N GLY A 286 -27.80 -22.73 19.77
CA GLY A 286 -27.83 -23.33 21.10
C GLY A 286 -26.44 -23.79 21.56
N MET A 287 -26.33 -25.00 22.12
CA MET A 287 -25.09 -25.53 22.71
C MET A 287 -24.43 -26.60 21.83
N ALA A 288 -23.10 -26.53 21.72
CA ALA A 288 -22.27 -27.53 21.06
C ALA A 288 -21.04 -27.91 21.89
N LEU A 289 -20.61 -29.14 21.70
CA LEU A 289 -19.37 -29.69 22.22
C LEU A 289 -18.36 -29.84 21.08
N VAL A 290 -17.14 -29.37 21.32
CA VAL A 290 -16.01 -29.54 20.42
C VAL A 290 -15.01 -30.45 21.12
N GLU A 291 -14.72 -31.61 20.51
CA GLU A 291 -13.74 -32.57 21.01
C GLU A 291 -12.62 -32.73 20.00
N THR A 292 -11.38 -32.47 20.44
CA THR A 292 -10.20 -32.66 19.58
C THR A 292 -9.71 -34.11 19.67
N LYS A 293 -8.94 -34.56 18.66
CA LYS A 293 -8.28 -35.88 18.68
C LYS A 293 -7.42 -36.14 19.91
N ALA A 294 -6.94 -35.10 20.59
CA ALA A 294 -6.16 -35.20 21.82
C ALA A 294 -7.01 -35.35 23.10
N GLY A 295 -8.34 -35.49 22.98
CA GLY A 295 -9.27 -35.60 24.10
C GLY A 295 -9.62 -34.27 24.78
N GLU A 296 -9.25 -33.14 24.16
CA GLU A 296 -9.59 -31.81 24.68
C GLU A 296 -11.04 -31.48 24.38
N ARG A 297 -11.80 -31.03 25.40
CA ARG A 297 -13.23 -30.75 25.31
C ARG A 297 -13.50 -29.26 25.53
N TYR A 298 -14.24 -28.66 24.61
CA TYR A 298 -14.71 -27.27 24.69
C TYR A 298 -16.24 -27.24 24.61
N ARG A 299 -16.84 -26.26 25.28
CA ARG A 299 -18.28 -25.98 25.25
C ARG A 299 -18.52 -24.62 24.62
N VAL A 300 -19.30 -24.58 23.55
CA VAL A 300 -19.70 -23.33 22.88
C VAL A 300 -21.22 -23.22 22.95
N GLN A 301 -21.70 -22.15 23.59
CA GLN A 301 -23.14 -21.89 23.74
C GLN A 301 -23.48 -20.52 23.14
N SER A 302 -24.36 -20.54 22.15
CA SER A 302 -25.09 -19.38 21.62
C SER A 302 -26.45 -19.26 22.32
N ALA A 303 -27.08 -18.09 22.24
CA ALA A 303 -28.35 -17.75 22.88
C ALA A 303 -28.38 -18.05 24.41
N ALA A 304 -27.25 -17.85 25.09
CA ALA A 304 -27.18 -17.95 26.55
C ALA A 304 -27.77 -16.70 27.22
N ASP A 305 -28.25 -16.83 28.46
CA ASP A 305 -28.77 -15.70 29.24
C ASP A 305 -27.69 -14.66 29.57
N ILE A 306 -26.45 -15.12 29.72
CA ILE A 306 -25.29 -14.32 30.10
C ILE A 306 -24.10 -14.71 29.24
N SER A 307 -23.34 -13.69 28.80
CA SER A 307 -22.06 -13.91 28.13
C SER A 307 -20.93 -14.17 29.13
N ASP A 308 -20.07 -15.13 28.80
CA ASP A 308 -18.90 -15.54 29.60
C ASP A 308 -17.61 -15.14 28.85
N ASP A 309 -16.81 -14.28 29.48
CA ASP A 309 -15.58 -13.70 28.93
C ASP A 309 -14.31 -14.21 29.61
N ARG A 310 -14.42 -15.31 30.39
CA ARG A 310 -13.30 -15.88 31.13
C ARG A 310 -12.14 -16.24 30.21
N ARG A 311 -10.95 -15.76 30.54
CA ARG A 311 -9.72 -16.01 29.76
C ARG A 311 -8.45 -15.99 30.61
N LEU A 312 -7.42 -16.64 30.10
CA LEU A 312 -6.05 -16.55 30.59
C LEU A 312 -5.34 -15.38 29.90
N GLU A 313 -4.71 -14.53 30.69
CA GLU A 313 -3.87 -13.44 30.19
C GLU A 313 -2.43 -13.64 30.65
N PHE A 314 -1.49 -13.47 29.73
CA PHE A 314 -0.06 -13.65 29.95
C PHE A 314 0.68 -12.36 29.61
N GLU A 315 1.76 -12.07 30.33
CA GLU A 315 2.74 -11.05 29.93
C GLU A 315 3.52 -11.59 28.71
N GLN A 316 2.97 -11.36 27.51
CA GLN A 316 3.55 -11.86 26.26
C GLN A 316 4.84 -11.09 25.92
N LEU A 317 5.88 -11.84 25.53
CA LEU A 317 7.09 -11.25 24.98
C LEU A 317 6.84 -10.85 23.52
N PHE A 318 7.04 -9.57 23.23
CA PHE A 318 6.98 -9.08 21.86
C PHE A 318 8.33 -9.34 21.15
N LEU A 319 8.32 -10.28 20.20
CA LEU A 319 9.50 -10.67 19.42
C LEU A 319 9.25 -10.37 17.93
N PRO A 320 9.45 -9.12 17.47
CA PRO A 320 9.11 -8.72 16.09
C PRO A 320 9.94 -9.47 15.05
N ASP A 321 11.17 -9.83 15.40
CA ASP A 321 12.09 -10.52 14.52
C ASP A 321 11.94 -12.04 14.56
N LEU A 322 11.08 -12.62 15.41
CA LEU A 322 10.95 -14.08 15.55
C LEU A 322 9.51 -14.54 15.30
N ILE A 323 9.32 -15.34 14.26
CA ILE A 323 8.00 -15.88 13.88
C ILE A 323 8.00 -17.40 14.06
N PHE A 324 7.20 -17.94 14.98
CA PHE A 324 7.06 -19.39 15.15
C PHE A 324 6.33 -20.03 13.96
N GLU A 325 6.84 -21.18 13.49
CA GLU A 325 6.14 -21.99 12.48
C GLU A 325 4.94 -22.72 13.09
N ASP A 326 5.07 -23.13 14.35
CA ASP A 326 3.93 -23.54 15.17
C ASP A 326 3.20 -22.27 15.62
N THR A 327 2.18 -21.94 14.85
CA THR A 327 1.28 -20.82 15.08
C THR A 327 0.59 -20.88 16.44
N SER A 328 0.64 -22.01 17.15
CA SER A 328 0.05 -22.13 18.47
C SER A 328 0.92 -21.68 19.65
N LEU A 329 2.18 -21.33 19.41
CA LEU A 329 3.09 -20.92 20.48
C LEU A 329 3.08 -19.41 20.70
N VAL A 330 3.01 -19.01 21.97
CA VAL A 330 3.18 -17.62 22.41
C VAL A 330 4.43 -17.51 23.28
N ALA A 331 5.31 -16.56 22.98
CA ALA A 331 6.50 -16.33 23.81
C ALA A 331 6.14 -15.57 25.09
N VAL A 332 6.66 -16.01 26.23
CA VAL A 332 6.49 -15.36 27.54
C VAL A 332 7.80 -15.42 28.32
N GLU A 333 7.98 -14.50 29.26
CA GLU A 333 9.19 -14.43 30.08
C GLU A 333 9.10 -15.34 31.31
N ALA A 334 10.24 -15.91 31.73
CA ALA A 334 10.39 -16.57 33.01
C ALA A 334 10.56 -15.53 34.15
N PRO A 335 10.06 -15.80 35.38
CA PRO A 335 9.14 -16.86 35.74
C PRO A 335 7.74 -16.62 35.15
N LEU A 336 7.04 -17.70 34.84
CA LEU A 336 5.73 -17.66 34.21
C LEU A 336 4.71 -16.93 35.11
N LYS A 337 4.16 -15.83 34.60
CA LYS A 337 3.06 -15.08 35.23
C LYS A 337 1.83 -15.11 34.34
N PHE A 338 0.68 -15.35 34.94
CA PHE A 338 -0.61 -15.28 34.25
C PHE A 338 -1.69 -14.78 35.20
N ARG A 339 -2.71 -14.15 34.62
CA ARG A 339 -3.92 -13.69 35.32
C ARG A 339 -5.13 -14.42 34.76
N LYS A 340 -6.08 -14.73 35.63
CA LYS A 340 -7.43 -15.16 35.23
C LYS A 340 -8.29 -13.90 35.17
N PHE A 341 -8.88 -13.64 34.02
CA PHE A 341 -9.85 -12.57 33.87
C PHE A 341 -11.25 -13.15 33.98
N ASP A 342 -12.10 -12.51 34.77
CA ASP A 342 -13.53 -12.75 34.87
C ASP A 342 -14.28 -11.41 34.90
N ARG A 343 -15.60 -11.44 34.64
CA ARG A 343 -16.50 -10.29 34.65
C ARG A 343 -16.51 -9.49 35.96
N HIS A 344 -15.85 -9.95 37.04
CA HIS A 344 -15.84 -9.31 38.36
C HIS A 344 -14.45 -8.83 38.80
N GLY A 345 -13.48 -8.76 37.88
CA GLY A 345 -12.21 -8.08 38.16
C GLY A 345 -11.31 -8.81 39.14
N GLY A 346 -11.36 -10.14 39.16
CA GLY A 346 -10.27 -10.97 39.69
C GLY A 346 -10.33 -11.23 41.19
N THR A 347 -10.73 -12.44 41.55
CA THR A 347 -10.16 -13.32 42.61
C THR A 347 -11.06 -14.53 42.90
N GLY A 348 -12.28 -14.60 42.35
CA GLY A 348 -13.28 -15.64 42.61
C GLY A 348 -13.55 -16.63 41.48
N ALA A 349 -12.73 -16.70 40.43
CA ALA A 349 -13.06 -17.52 39.27
C ALA A 349 -12.90 -19.03 39.55
N ASN A 350 -14.02 -19.75 39.66
CA ASN A 350 -14.08 -21.22 39.81
C ASN A 350 -13.23 -21.94 38.74
N GLY A 351 -12.68 -23.10 39.09
CA GLY A 351 -11.89 -23.96 38.20
C GLY A 351 -10.37 -23.98 38.48
N SER A 352 -9.73 -25.07 38.06
CA SER A 352 -8.30 -25.35 38.33
C SER A 352 -7.39 -24.95 37.17
N THR A 353 -6.19 -24.45 37.48
CA THR A 353 -5.16 -24.19 36.45
C THR A 353 -4.05 -25.22 36.55
N ARG A 354 -3.66 -25.79 35.41
CA ARG A 354 -2.58 -26.77 35.30
C ARG A 354 -1.52 -26.27 34.33
N ILE A 355 -0.25 -26.42 34.71
CA ILE A 355 0.90 -26.17 33.84
C ILE A 355 1.45 -27.54 33.47
N LEU A 356 1.52 -27.81 32.16
CA LEU A 356 1.97 -29.07 31.60
C LEU A 356 3.28 -28.85 30.82
N LYS A 357 4.33 -29.56 31.21
CA LYS A 357 5.61 -29.62 30.48
C LYS A 357 5.80 -31.03 29.94
N SER A 358 5.96 -31.16 28.62
CA SER A 358 5.96 -32.47 27.94
C SER A 358 4.76 -33.37 28.30
N GLY A 359 3.59 -32.76 28.55
CA GLY A 359 2.36 -33.45 28.96
C GLY A 359 2.28 -33.86 30.44
N ARG A 360 3.30 -33.56 31.27
CA ARG A 360 3.31 -33.84 32.71
C ARG A 360 3.04 -32.56 33.51
N ALA A 361 2.25 -32.67 34.57
CA ALA A 361 1.98 -31.55 35.47
C ALA A 361 3.27 -31.11 36.17
N THR A 362 3.49 -29.80 36.22
CA THR A 362 4.61 -29.17 36.93
C THR A 362 4.09 -28.02 37.79
N ASP A 363 4.73 -27.78 38.93
CA ASP A 363 4.38 -26.65 39.80
C ASP A 363 4.94 -25.34 39.22
N GLY A 364 4.09 -24.31 39.15
CA GLY A 364 4.42 -23.01 38.55
C GLY A 364 5.30 -22.09 39.39
N ARG A 365 5.85 -22.57 40.52
CA ARG A 365 6.68 -21.78 41.44
C ARG A 365 8.19 -21.83 41.10
N ASP A 366 8.61 -22.74 40.23
CA ASP A 366 10.01 -22.87 39.78
C ASP A 366 10.27 -22.11 38.47
N GLU A 367 11.55 -21.93 38.11
CA GLU A 367 12.04 -21.37 36.84
C GLU A 367 11.69 -22.27 35.64
N VAL A 368 10.40 -22.44 35.37
CA VAL A 368 9.90 -23.21 34.23
C VAL A 368 10.35 -22.51 32.95
N SER A 369 11.30 -23.12 32.23
CA SER A 369 11.75 -22.71 30.89
C SER A 369 11.37 -23.75 29.84
N GLY A 370 11.29 -23.35 28.58
CA GLY A 370 10.97 -24.24 27.46
C GLY A 370 9.50 -24.24 27.05
N VAL A 371 9.07 -25.25 26.31
CA VAL A 371 7.70 -25.34 25.81
C VAL A 371 6.76 -25.88 26.90
N VAL A 372 5.72 -25.10 27.23
CA VAL A 372 4.70 -25.48 28.22
C VAL A 372 3.29 -25.26 27.71
N THR A 373 2.32 -25.92 28.34
CA THR A 373 0.90 -25.67 28.12
C THR A 373 0.25 -25.27 29.43
N VAL A 374 -0.43 -24.13 29.45
CA VAL A 374 -1.26 -23.69 30.57
C VAL A 374 -2.72 -23.94 30.21
N GLN A 375 -3.44 -24.65 31.08
CA GLN A 375 -4.84 -24.98 30.89
C GLN A 375 -5.65 -24.48 32.10
N TRP A 376 -6.74 -23.77 31.85
CA TRP A 376 -7.75 -23.47 32.85
C TRP A 376 -8.99 -24.29 32.55
N GLN A 377 -9.36 -25.15 33.50
CA GLN A 377 -10.49 -26.06 33.40
C GLN A 377 -11.56 -25.70 34.43
N ASP A 378 -12.82 -25.84 34.05
CA ASP A 378 -13.93 -25.85 35.02
C ASP A 378 -13.98 -27.18 35.78
N ASP A 379 -14.90 -27.27 36.75
CA ASP A 379 -15.04 -28.45 37.62
C ASP A 379 -15.57 -29.68 36.86
N GLU A 380 -16.16 -29.49 35.68
CA GLU A 380 -16.64 -30.54 34.78
C GLU A 380 -15.53 -31.03 33.81
N GLY A 381 -14.36 -30.39 33.83
CA GLY A 381 -13.21 -30.72 33.01
C GLY A 381 -13.23 -30.09 31.61
N PHE A 382 -14.16 -29.17 31.31
CA PHE A 382 -14.12 -28.40 30.08
C PHE A 382 -13.02 -27.35 30.15
N ILE A 383 -12.30 -27.19 29.04
CA ILE A 383 -11.24 -26.19 28.95
C ILE A 383 -11.91 -24.82 28.76
N ILE A 384 -11.87 -24.00 29.79
CA ILE A 384 -12.27 -22.59 29.73
C ILE A 384 -11.34 -21.89 28.74
N ASP A 385 -10.04 -21.93 29.02
CA ASP A 385 -9.01 -21.36 28.16
C ASP A 385 -7.71 -22.16 28.23
N ARG A 386 -6.90 -22.08 27.16
CA ARG A 386 -5.64 -22.81 27.01
C ARG A 386 -4.65 -22.00 26.20
N ALA A 387 -3.42 -21.94 26.68
CA ALA A 387 -2.30 -21.39 25.93
C ALA A 387 -1.12 -22.37 25.87
N ARG A 388 -0.49 -22.49 24.70
CA ARG A 388 0.84 -23.09 24.57
C ARG A 388 1.86 -21.98 24.54
N LEU A 389 2.85 -22.07 25.41
CA LEU A 389 3.80 -21.02 25.66
C LEU A 389 5.22 -21.52 25.40
N LEU A 390 6.06 -20.64 24.86
CA LEU A 390 7.51 -20.77 24.88
C LEU A 390 8.01 -19.87 26.01
N VAL A 391 8.39 -20.45 27.15
CA VAL A 391 8.88 -19.68 28.30
C VAL A 391 10.38 -19.46 28.13
N LEU A 392 10.76 -18.21 27.91
CA LEU A 392 12.14 -17.79 27.65
C LEU A 392 12.76 -17.16 28.90
N PRO A 393 14.06 -17.36 29.16
CA PRO A 393 14.76 -16.72 30.28
C PRO A 393 14.67 -15.19 30.23
N ARG A 394 14.81 -14.55 31.40
CA ARG A 394 14.89 -13.08 31.46
C ARG A 394 16.09 -12.56 30.70
N ASN A 395 15.93 -11.41 30.07
CA ASN A 395 16.97 -10.72 29.30
C ASN A 395 17.58 -11.52 28.14
N PHE A 396 16.94 -12.63 27.71
CA PHE A 396 17.42 -13.35 26.54
C PHE A 396 17.47 -12.42 25.33
N GLY A 397 18.47 -12.64 24.48
CA GLY A 397 18.52 -11.99 23.19
C GLY A 397 18.78 -13.00 22.10
N LEU A 398 18.10 -12.80 20.99
CA LEU A 398 18.27 -13.54 19.76
C LEU A 398 18.28 -12.51 18.63
N ARG A 399 19.38 -12.44 17.88
CA ARG A 399 19.56 -11.46 16.81
C ARG A 399 20.04 -12.14 15.55
N GLY A 400 19.40 -11.79 14.44
CA GLY A 400 19.79 -12.20 13.10
C GLY A 400 20.45 -11.04 12.35
N GLN A 401 21.57 -11.32 11.71
CA GLN A 401 22.24 -10.43 10.78
C GLN A 401 22.48 -11.13 9.44
N ILE A 402 22.41 -10.36 8.36
CA ILE A 402 22.79 -10.83 7.03
C ILE A 402 23.91 -9.94 6.48
N ASP A 403 24.94 -10.58 5.93
CA ASP A 403 26.02 -9.94 5.20
C ASP A 403 26.39 -10.76 3.95
N ASN A 404 27.43 -10.36 3.23
CA ASN A 404 27.86 -11.05 2.02
C ASN A 404 28.37 -12.49 2.26
N ARG A 405 28.66 -12.88 3.51
CA ARG A 405 29.09 -14.24 3.90
C ARG A 405 27.91 -15.16 4.19
N GLY A 406 26.74 -14.60 4.51
CA GLY A 406 25.51 -15.35 4.75
C GLY A 406 24.72 -14.83 5.95
N ALA A 407 24.01 -15.74 6.62
CA ALA A 407 23.23 -15.44 7.81
C ALA A 407 24.05 -15.70 9.06
N GLN A 408 24.21 -14.66 9.88
CA GLN A 408 24.82 -14.72 11.21
C GLN A 408 23.72 -14.61 12.26
N VAL A 409 23.64 -15.59 13.15
CA VAL A 409 22.69 -15.60 14.27
C VAL A 409 23.46 -15.63 15.56
N GLU A 410 23.16 -14.70 16.45
CA GLU A 410 23.77 -14.57 17.78
C GLU A 410 22.68 -14.64 18.85
N TRP A 411 23.00 -15.27 19.97
CA TRP A 411 22.10 -15.32 21.12
C TRP A 411 22.85 -15.19 22.45
N HIS A 412 22.19 -14.62 23.45
CA HIS A 412 22.69 -14.49 24.82
C HIS A 412 21.59 -14.82 25.84
N ASP A 413 22.01 -15.17 27.05
CA ASP A 413 21.14 -15.52 28.19
C ASP A 413 20.11 -16.62 27.88
N LEU A 414 20.53 -17.61 27.07
CA LEU A 414 19.78 -18.84 26.76
C LEU A 414 20.52 -20.10 27.27
N PRO A 415 20.69 -20.28 28.59
CA PRO A 415 21.46 -21.40 29.13
C PRO A 415 20.82 -22.75 28.80
N GLY A 416 21.59 -23.68 28.24
CA GLY A 416 21.13 -25.02 27.89
C GLY A 416 20.29 -25.11 26.61
N TRP A 417 19.96 -23.99 25.97
CA TRP A 417 19.24 -23.99 24.69
C TRP A 417 20.20 -24.24 23.53
N ARG A 418 19.68 -24.88 22.48
CA ARG A 418 20.39 -25.04 21.20
C ARG A 418 19.62 -24.32 20.10
N VAL A 419 20.31 -23.45 19.35
CA VAL A 419 19.77 -22.77 18.17
C VAL A 419 20.45 -23.35 16.93
N ASP A 420 19.67 -23.96 16.03
CA ASP A 420 20.17 -24.56 14.79
C ASP A 420 19.59 -23.87 13.55
N ALA A 421 20.38 -23.77 12.48
CA ALA A 421 19.95 -23.26 11.18
C ALA A 421 19.17 -24.35 10.42
N LEU A 422 18.06 -23.99 9.79
CA LEU A 422 17.29 -24.86 8.92
C LEU A 422 17.32 -24.37 7.47
N ASP A 423 17.32 -25.30 6.51
CA ASP A 423 17.18 -24.99 5.09
C ASP A 423 15.71 -24.81 4.67
N VAL A 424 15.49 -24.61 3.37
CA VAL A 424 14.15 -24.41 2.80
C VAL A 424 13.27 -25.65 3.00
N ASP A 425 13.85 -26.85 3.03
CA ASP A 425 13.14 -28.11 3.23
C ASP A 425 12.95 -28.44 4.74
N GLY A 426 13.59 -27.67 5.62
CA GLY A 426 13.50 -27.78 7.07
C GLY A 426 14.48 -28.79 7.67
N ALA A 427 15.52 -29.19 6.93
CA ALA A 427 16.64 -29.97 7.43
C ALA A 427 17.71 -29.04 8.03
N VAL A 428 18.50 -29.56 8.96
CA VAL A 428 19.56 -28.79 9.61
C VAL A 428 20.67 -28.48 8.61
N THR A 429 20.95 -27.20 8.40
CA THR A 429 21.98 -26.74 7.47
C THR A 429 23.37 -26.82 8.11
N ALA A 430 24.38 -27.16 7.31
CA ALA A 430 25.77 -27.09 7.75
C ALA A 430 26.16 -25.63 8.06
N MET A 431 26.73 -25.41 9.25
CA MET A 431 27.23 -24.10 9.68
C MET A 431 28.71 -23.98 9.30
N THR A 432 29.10 -22.82 8.75
CA THR A 432 30.49 -22.54 8.40
C THR A 432 31.31 -22.21 9.64
N GLU A 433 30.70 -21.51 10.59
CA GLU A 433 31.29 -21.18 11.89
C GLU A 433 30.24 -21.43 12.99
N ARG A 434 30.65 -22.04 14.11
CA ARG A 434 29.78 -22.25 15.28
C ARG A 434 30.54 -21.93 16.56
N SER A 435 29.93 -21.11 17.40
CA SER A 435 30.39 -20.77 18.75
C SER A 435 29.33 -21.19 19.78
N THR A 436 29.62 -20.94 21.06
CA THR A 436 28.66 -21.16 22.15
C THR A 436 27.47 -20.19 22.13
N HIS A 437 27.59 -19.05 21.46
CA HIS A 437 26.61 -17.95 21.48
C HIS A 437 26.18 -17.49 20.08
N GLY A 438 26.48 -18.28 19.05
CA GLY A 438 26.18 -17.87 17.68
C GLY A 438 26.74 -18.80 16.62
N TRP A 439 26.23 -18.67 15.40
CA TRP A 439 26.76 -19.34 14.22
C TRP A 439 26.64 -18.47 12.96
N LEU A 440 27.41 -18.84 11.94
CA LEU A 440 27.34 -18.32 10.57
C LEU A 440 27.00 -19.49 9.63
N CYS A 441 25.98 -19.32 8.78
CA CYS A 441 25.68 -20.29 7.73
C CYS A 441 25.60 -19.61 6.35
N PRO A 442 25.94 -20.33 5.27
CA PRO A 442 25.71 -19.84 3.93
C PRO A 442 24.22 -19.61 3.71
N TRP A 443 23.86 -18.52 3.05
CA TRP A 443 22.47 -18.20 2.79
C TRP A 443 21.89 -19.11 1.69
N ALA A 444 20.83 -19.84 2.01
CA ALA A 444 20.22 -20.86 1.16
C ALA A 444 19.05 -20.35 0.29
N GLY A 445 18.99 -19.05 -0.01
CA GLY A 445 18.07 -18.53 -1.02
C GLY A 445 16.60 -18.42 -0.57
N THR A 446 16.33 -18.12 0.69
CA THR A 446 14.96 -17.77 1.08
C THR A 446 14.58 -16.42 0.44
N ARG A 447 13.38 -16.35 -0.16
CA ARG A 447 12.88 -15.16 -0.90
C ARG A 447 12.47 -13.99 0.01
N ASN A 448 12.78 -14.09 1.29
CA ASN A 448 12.39 -13.16 2.33
C ASN A 448 13.58 -13.06 3.29
N GLY A 449 13.81 -11.91 3.92
CA GLY A 449 14.96 -11.65 4.78
C GLY A 449 14.92 -12.42 6.09
N TYR A 450 14.47 -13.68 6.07
CA TYR A 450 14.29 -14.55 7.22
C TYR A 450 15.13 -15.82 7.07
N GLN A 451 15.82 -16.17 8.16
CA GLN A 451 16.47 -17.45 8.35
C GLN A 451 15.54 -18.39 9.12
N ARG A 452 15.30 -19.59 8.60
CA ARG A 452 14.61 -20.63 9.38
C ARG A 452 15.57 -21.16 10.45
N ILE A 453 15.09 -21.27 11.68
CA ILE A 453 15.85 -21.76 12.83
C ILE A 453 15.04 -22.78 13.62
N GLN A 454 15.76 -23.62 14.38
CA GLN A 454 15.19 -24.52 15.37
C GLN A 454 15.73 -24.14 16.76
N LEU A 455 14.81 -23.81 17.67
CA LEU A 455 15.09 -23.60 19.08
C LEU A 455 14.82 -24.90 19.82
N THR A 456 15.87 -25.54 20.34
CA THR A 456 15.74 -26.72 21.21
C THR A 456 15.90 -26.26 22.65
N ASP A 457 14.88 -26.49 23.47
CA ASP A 457 14.93 -26.19 24.90
C ASP A 457 15.87 -27.17 25.66
N PRO A 458 16.22 -26.88 26.93
CA PRO A 458 17.12 -27.74 27.71
C PRO A 458 16.61 -29.18 27.93
N ASP A 459 15.29 -29.41 27.76
CA ASP A 459 14.66 -30.73 27.89
C ASP A 459 14.55 -31.47 26.54
N GLY A 460 15.06 -30.87 25.47
CA GLY A 460 15.13 -31.46 24.14
C GLY A 460 13.91 -31.22 23.24
N LEU A 461 12.90 -30.46 23.70
CA LEU A 461 11.77 -30.09 22.84
C LEU A 461 12.21 -29.02 21.84
N SER A 462 11.87 -29.24 20.58
CA SER A 462 12.28 -28.37 19.48
C SER A 462 11.11 -27.58 18.91
N VAL A 463 11.32 -26.27 18.73
CA VAL A 463 10.39 -25.34 18.08
C VAL A 463 11.04 -24.78 16.83
N LYS A 464 10.35 -24.86 15.70
CA LYS A 464 10.78 -24.22 14.46
C LYS A 464 10.28 -22.78 14.41
N ALA A 465 11.13 -21.87 13.96
CA ALA A 465 10.83 -20.46 13.83
C ALA A 465 11.55 -19.84 12.62
N ARG A 466 11.12 -18.65 12.21
CA ARG A 466 11.75 -17.80 11.22
C ARG A 466 12.27 -16.56 11.92
N LEU A 467 13.58 -16.36 11.88
CA LEU A 467 14.26 -15.21 12.43
C LEU A 467 14.53 -14.20 11.32
N HIS A 468 13.99 -12.99 11.45
CA HIS A 468 14.26 -11.86 10.58
C HIS A 468 15.74 -11.45 10.71
N LEU A 469 16.38 -11.23 9.57
CA LEU A 469 17.78 -10.86 9.48
C LEU A 469 17.90 -9.38 9.15
N THR A 470 18.66 -8.67 9.97
CA THR A 470 18.97 -7.26 9.72
C THR A 470 20.29 -7.11 8.98
N ALA A 471 20.34 -6.24 7.98
CA ALA A 471 21.55 -6.04 7.19
C ALA A 471 22.32 -4.82 7.72
N LYS A 472 23.55 -5.00 8.23
CA LYS A 472 24.41 -3.89 8.70
C LYS A 472 24.71 -2.86 7.60
N GLN A 473 24.76 -3.35 6.37
CA GLN A 473 24.88 -2.59 5.13
C GLN A 473 23.71 -2.98 4.24
N THR A 474 23.31 -2.12 3.30
CA THR A 474 22.23 -2.47 2.38
C THR A 474 22.58 -3.72 1.58
N VAL A 475 21.76 -4.76 1.64
CA VAL A 475 21.97 -6.02 0.92
C VAL A 475 20.88 -6.19 -0.14
N LEU A 476 21.28 -6.57 -1.36
CA LEU A 476 20.36 -6.93 -2.43
C LEU A 476 20.18 -8.45 -2.47
N LEU A 477 18.92 -8.89 -2.38
CA LEU A 477 18.48 -10.25 -2.68
C LEU A 477 17.82 -10.25 -4.06
N ASP A 478 18.21 -11.18 -4.93
CA ASP A 478 17.52 -11.38 -6.21
C ASP A 478 16.19 -12.15 -6.06
N ALA A 479 15.46 -12.32 -7.15
CA ALA A 479 14.18 -13.04 -7.16
C ALA A 479 14.28 -14.53 -6.75
N THR A 480 15.48 -15.12 -6.77
CA THR A 480 15.73 -16.47 -6.25
C THR A 480 16.01 -16.48 -4.75
N GLY A 481 16.13 -15.31 -4.14
CA GLY A 481 16.51 -15.14 -2.74
C GLY A 481 18.02 -15.10 -2.52
N LYS A 482 18.86 -15.09 -3.56
CA LYS A 482 20.32 -15.11 -3.41
C LYS A 482 20.87 -13.70 -3.13
N ILE A 483 21.85 -13.61 -2.24
CA ILE A 483 22.59 -12.37 -1.98
C ILE A 483 23.43 -12.02 -3.21
N ARG A 484 23.24 -10.80 -3.73
CA ARG A 484 23.99 -10.25 -4.87
C ARG A 484 24.97 -9.18 -4.39
N SER A 485 26.21 -9.60 -4.16
CA SER A 485 27.32 -8.70 -3.83
C SER A 485 28.18 -8.33 -5.05
N ASP A 486 27.84 -8.86 -6.22
CA ASP A 486 28.54 -8.70 -7.50
C ASP A 486 28.18 -7.41 -8.24
N GLN A 487 27.41 -6.51 -7.61
CA GLN A 487 26.90 -5.27 -8.22
C GLN A 487 26.18 -5.53 -9.53
N PRO A 488 25.11 -6.35 -9.51
CA PRO A 488 24.51 -6.87 -10.72
C PRO A 488 24.00 -5.76 -11.64
N GLU A 489 24.10 -6.02 -12.93
CA GLU A 489 23.36 -5.28 -13.94
C GLU A 489 21.97 -5.92 -14.08
N MET A 490 20.93 -5.15 -13.80
CA MET A 490 19.55 -5.61 -13.75
C MET A 490 18.69 -4.88 -14.78
N SER A 491 17.81 -5.61 -15.42
CA SER A 491 16.71 -5.08 -16.22
C SER A 491 15.54 -4.62 -15.34
N LEU A 492 14.64 -3.80 -15.90
CA LEU A 492 13.43 -3.36 -15.20
C LEU A 492 12.54 -4.54 -14.76
N SER A 493 12.55 -5.66 -15.49
CA SER A 493 11.80 -6.87 -15.14
C SER A 493 12.43 -7.64 -13.99
N GLU A 494 13.76 -7.70 -13.89
CA GLU A 494 14.49 -8.39 -12.80
C GLU A 494 14.36 -7.68 -11.45
N LEU A 495 13.93 -6.42 -11.44
CA LEU A 495 13.54 -5.73 -10.21
C LEU A 495 12.29 -6.36 -9.57
N ARG A 496 11.43 -7.03 -10.36
CA ARG A 496 10.26 -7.75 -9.84
C ARG A 496 10.75 -9.00 -9.10
N GLY A 497 10.42 -9.10 -7.82
CA GLY A 497 10.81 -10.22 -6.96
C GLY A 497 12.14 -10.02 -6.21
N SER A 498 12.93 -9.00 -6.56
CA SER A 498 14.16 -8.64 -5.84
C SER A 498 13.86 -7.74 -4.62
N LEU A 499 14.71 -7.79 -3.60
CA LEU A 499 14.52 -7.13 -2.30
C LEU A 499 15.80 -6.43 -1.84
N LEU A 500 15.66 -5.26 -1.22
CA LEU A 500 16.71 -4.63 -0.42
C LEU A 500 16.44 -4.88 1.06
N LEU A 501 17.50 -5.21 1.80
CA LEU A 501 17.47 -5.34 3.25
C LEU A 501 18.35 -4.26 3.88
N THR A 502 17.84 -3.56 4.88
CA THR A 502 18.60 -2.63 5.72
C THR A 502 18.24 -2.80 7.20
N ASN A 503 19.19 -2.51 8.10
CA ASN A 503 18.96 -2.51 9.56
C ASN A 503 18.49 -1.16 10.12
N ARG A 504 18.47 -0.12 9.29
CA ARG A 504 18.10 1.24 9.65
C ARG A 504 17.49 1.94 8.44
N ALA A 505 16.90 3.10 8.68
CA ALA A 505 16.52 3.98 7.59
C ALA A 505 17.77 4.48 6.84
N VAL A 506 17.84 4.22 5.54
CA VAL A 506 18.97 4.57 4.65
C VAL A 506 18.45 5.40 3.49
N LEU A 507 19.21 6.42 3.08
CA LEU A 507 18.97 7.11 1.83
C LEU A 507 19.64 6.33 0.70
N VAL A 508 18.85 5.94 -0.28
CA VAL A 508 19.30 5.28 -1.50
C VAL A 508 19.18 6.25 -2.66
N ASP A 509 20.28 6.46 -3.36
CA ASP A 509 20.36 7.35 -4.50
C ASP A 509 20.19 6.57 -5.81
N LEU A 510 19.34 7.09 -6.69
CA LEU A 510 19.21 6.70 -8.08
C LEU A 510 19.98 7.71 -8.94
N ASP A 511 21.20 7.37 -9.34
CA ASP A 511 22.10 8.21 -10.13
C ASP A 511 22.08 7.77 -11.61
N LEU A 512 21.49 8.60 -12.48
CA LEU A 512 21.52 8.40 -13.91
C LEU A 512 22.92 8.71 -14.45
N ARG A 513 23.61 7.67 -14.92
CA ARG A 513 24.94 7.76 -15.54
C ARG A 513 24.90 7.25 -16.98
N ARG A 514 26.01 7.49 -17.70
CA ARG A 514 26.18 7.12 -19.12
C ARG A 514 25.07 7.70 -20.01
N ALA A 515 24.59 8.89 -19.64
CA ALA A 515 23.46 9.55 -20.28
C ALA A 515 23.86 10.85 -21.01
N GLY A 516 25.14 10.98 -21.40
CA GLY A 516 25.68 12.17 -22.04
C GLY A 516 25.75 13.33 -21.05
N ALA A 517 25.29 14.51 -21.47
CA ALA A 517 25.17 15.68 -20.60
C ALA A 517 24.03 15.56 -19.56
N ASN A 518 23.13 14.60 -19.72
CA ASN A 518 21.94 14.46 -18.88
C ASN A 518 22.27 13.63 -17.63
N ARG A 519 22.85 14.26 -16.61
CA ARG A 519 23.00 13.65 -15.28
C ARG A 519 21.80 14.02 -14.40
N ALA A 520 21.28 13.03 -13.68
CA ALA A 520 20.16 13.20 -12.76
C ALA A 520 20.37 12.32 -11.53
N LEU A 521 19.98 12.83 -10.36
CA LEU A 521 20.10 12.15 -9.08
C LEU A 521 18.78 12.30 -8.32
N ILE A 522 18.22 11.19 -7.84
CA ILE A 522 17.03 11.19 -6.98
C ILE A 522 17.30 10.31 -5.77
N SER A 523 17.07 10.83 -4.57
CA SER A 523 17.26 10.09 -3.33
C SER A 523 15.92 9.57 -2.79
N ARG A 524 15.92 8.35 -2.26
CA ARG A 524 14.76 7.65 -1.69
C ARG A 524 15.13 7.08 -0.33
N LYS A 525 14.33 7.37 0.68
CA LYS A 525 14.49 6.75 2.00
C LYS A 525 13.89 5.35 1.98
N ILE A 526 14.67 4.35 2.40
CA ILE A 526 14.24 2.96 2.58
C ILE A 526 14.53 2.48 3.99
N GLU A 527 13.80 1.46 4.43
CA GLU A 527 14.01 0.83 5.74
C GLU A 527 13.54 -0.63 5.70
N GLY A 528 14.24 -1.50 6.43
CA GLY A 528 13.86 -2.91 6.60
C GLY A 528 13.88 -3.66 5.28
N GLU A 529 12.82 -4.42 5.00
CA GLU A 529 12.63 -5.10 3.72
C GLU A 529 11.94 -4.16 2.70
N THR A 530 12.66 -3.73 1.67
CA THR A 530 12.11 -2.89 0.60
C THR A 530 12.11 -3.62 -0.74
N PRO A 531 10.94 -3.91 -1.34
CA PRO A 531 10.84 -4.47 -2.68
C PRO A 531 11.43 -3.56 -3.76
N MET A 532 12.29 -4.12 -4.61
CA MET A 532 12.93 -3.37 -5.71
C MET A 532 11.94 -2.89 -6.76
N VAL A 533 10.76 -3.52 -6.85
CA VAL A 533 9.67 -3.07 -7.75
C VAL A 533 9.23 -1.63 -7.49
N ARG A 534 9.41 -1.11 -6.26
CA ARG A 534 9.12 0.29 -5.92
C ARG A 534 9.94 1.29 -6.72
N PHE A 535 11.10 0.88 -7.26
CA PHE A 535 11.97 1.75 -8.04
C PHE A 535 11.75 1.64 -9.55
N VAL A 536 10.85 0.76 -10.03
CA VAL A 536 10.69 0.49 -11.47
C VAL A 536 10.27 1.75 -12.23
N ASP A 537 9.19 2.42 -11.80
CA ASP A 537 8.66 3.59 -12.49
C ASP A 537 9.66 4.76 -12.48
N LEU A 538 10.34 4.96 -11.34
CA LEU A 538 11.36 6.00 -11.18
C LEU A 538 12.61 5.71 -12.01
N ALA A 539 13.11 4.47 -12.02
CA ALA A 539 14.25 4.07 -12.82
C ALA A 539 13.93 4.14 -14.32
N GLN A 540 12.74 3.69 -14.75
CA GLN A 540 12.27 3.83 -16.13
C GLN A 540 12.23 5.30 -16.54
N SER A 541 11.67 6.14 -15.67
CA SER A 541 11.62 7.59 -15.83
C SER A 541 13.01 8.22 -15.97
N LEU A 542 13.96 7.89 -15.09
CA LEU A 542 15.33 8.41 -15.18
C LEU A 542 16.03 7.94 -16.46
N LEU A 543 15.92 6.65 -16.79
CA LEU A 543 16.44 6.12 -18.06
C LEU A 543 15.78 6.79 -19.29
N GLY A 544 14.58 7.35 -19.14
CA GLY A 544 13.88 8.14 -20.15
C GLY A 544 14.44 9.54 -20.38
N LEU A 545 15.26 10.08 -19.46
CA LEU A 545 15.85 11.42 -19.59
C LEU A 545 17.06 11.48 -20.52
N SER A 546 17.76 10.36 -20.72
CA SER A 546 18.94 10.33 -21.59
C SER A 546 18.53 10.49 -23.06
N SER A 547 19.46 10.86 -23.96
CA SER A 547 19.34 10.66 -25.41
C SER A 547 20.22 9.51 -25.93
N GLU A 548 21.11 9.00 -25.06
CA GLU A 548 22.18 8.06 -25.39
C GLU A 548 21.71 6.61 -25.53
N ARG A 549 22.59 5.79 -26.12
CA ARG A 549 22.45 4.33 -26.19
C ARG A 549 23.08 3.70 -24.95
N GLY A 550 22.25 3.07 -24.12
CA GLY A 550 22.68 2.35 -22.92
C GLY A 550 22.90 3.20 -21.66
N PRO A 551 22.02 4.17 -21.34
CA PRO A 551 22.05 4.79 -20.02
C PRO A 551 21.80 3.73 -18.93
N SER A 552 22.33 4.00 -17.73
CA SER A 552 22.16 3.13 -16.57
C SER A 552 21.83 3.99 -15.35
N VAL A 553 20.86 3.55 -14.55
CA VAL A 553 20.55 4.13 -13.24
C VAL A 553 21.28 3.32 -12.20
N PHE A 554 22.25 3.92 -11.53
CA PHE A 554 23.00 3.30 -10.45
C PHE A 554 22.23 3.49 -9.16
N LEU A 555 21.99 2.39 -8.45
CA LEU A 555 21.41 2.42 -7.13
C LEU A 555 22.54 2.44 -6.10
N LEU A 556 22.69 3.53 -5.36
CA LEU A 556 23.75 3.74 -4.38
C LEU A 556 23.16 3.78 -2.98
N ASP A 557 23.85 3.21 -1.99
CA ASP A 557 23.47 3.39 -0.58
C ASP A 557 24.00 4.72 0.00
N ASP A 558 23.72 4.98 1.28
CA ASP A 558 24.16 6.18 2.01
C ASP A 558 25.69 6.31 2.11
N SER A 559 26.42 5.21 1.94
CA SER A 559 27.89 5.18 1.83
C SER A 559 28.40 5.43 0.41
N GLN A 560 27.50 5.74 -0.54
CA GLN A 560 27.78 5.90 -1.97
C GLN A 560 28.29 4.62 -2.66
N ARG A 561 28.10 3.45 -2.03
CA ARG A 561 28.45 2.16 -2.62
C ARG A 561 27.36 1.76 -3.60
N THR A 562 27.77 1.29 -4.79
CA THR A 562 26.84 0.75 -5.79
C THR A 562 26.28 -0.58 -5.34
N ILE A 563 24.96 -0.64 -5.20
CA ILE A 563 24.21 -1.87 -4.91
C ILE A 563 24.00 -2.64 -6.22
N CYS A 564 23.47 -1.97 -7.24
CA CYS A 564 23.24 -2.52 -8.57
C CYS A 564 23.18 -1.41 -9.62
N SER A 565 23.20 -1.79 -10.90
CA SER A 565 22.90 -0.87 -12.00
C SER A 565 21.66 -1.36 -12.76
N ILE A 566 20.74 -0.44 -13.03
CA ILE A 566 19.48 -0.71 -13.72
C ILE A 566 19.60 -0.18 -15.14
N ARG A 567 19.33 -1.01 -16.15
CA ARG A 567 19.34 -0.58 -17.55
C ARG A 567 18.31 -1.32 -18.39
N ARG A 568 18.03 -0.78 -19.57
CA ARG A 568 17.23 -1.49 -20.58
C ARG A 568 18.09 -2.58 -21.25
N PRO A 569 17.49 -3.68 -21.75
CA PRO A 569 18.24 -4.71 -22.45
C PRO A 569 19.05 -4.17 -23.63
N GLN A 570 20.24 -4.73 -23.84
CA GLN A 570 21.16 -4.29 -24.89
C GLN A 570 21.42 -5.35 -25.96
N GLU A 571 21.13 -6.63 -25.70
CA GLU A 571 21.25 -7.68 -26.70
C GLU A 571 20.38 -7.34 -27.91
N GLN A 572 20.98 -7.24 -29.09
CA GLN A 572 20.30 -6.90 -30.32
C GLN A 572 20.39 -8.10 -31.28
N PRO A 573 19.28 -8.62 -31.81
CA PRO A 573 19.32 -9.72 -32.77
C PRO A 573 20.05 -9.30 -34.05
N THR A 574 20.73 -10.25 -34.68
CA THR A 574 21.33 -10.08 -36.01
C THR A 574 20.47 -10.77 -37.05
N ILE A 575 20.32 -10.16 -38.23
CA ILE A 575 19.48 -10.71 -39.30
C ILE A 575 20.37 -11.01 -40.49
N ILE A 576 20.48 -12.28 -40.85
CA ILE A 576 21.33 -12.77 -41.96
C ILE A 576 20.53 -13.79 -42.76
N ASN A 577 20.38 -13.57 -44.07
CA ASN A 577 19.68 -14.47 -45.00
C ASN A 577 18.29 -14.91 -44.48
N ASP A 578 17.45 -13.94 -44.12
CA ASP A 578 16.12 -14.14 -43.53
C ASP A 578 16.08 -14.95 -42.23
N ARG A 579 17.21 -15.05 -41.52
CA ARG A 579 17.28 -15.67 -40.20
C ARG A 579 17.62 -14.65 -39.13
N VAL A 580 16.86 -14.68 -38.05
CA VAL A 580 17.06 -13.91 -36.83
C VAL A 580 17.94 -14.74 -35.90
N ASN A 581 19.13 -14.24 -35.58
CA ASN A 581 20.08 -14.87 -34.68
C ASN A 581 20.25 -14.05 -33.41
N PHE A 582 20.18 -14.72 -32.26
CA PHE A 582 20.44 -14.14 -30.94
C PHE A 582 21.77 -14.65 -30.40
N ALA A 583 22.42 -13.86 -29.54
CA ALA A 583 23.69 -14.25 -28.93
C ALA A 583 23.46 -15.32 -27.85
N ASN A 584 22.33 -15.24 -27.14
CA ASN A 584 21.98 -16.15 -26.06
C ASN A 584 20.70 -16.95 -26.36
N ALA A 585 20.57 -18.12 -25.74
CA ALA A 585 19.33 -18.89 -25.77
C ALA A 585 18.24 -18.16 -24.96
N PRO A 586 16.96 -18.26 -25.34
CA PRO A 586 15.89 -17.64 -24.57
C PRO A 586 15.80 -18.27 -23.18
N THR A 587 15.57 -17.45 -22.18
CA THR A 587 15.31 -17.86 -20.80
C THR A 587 13.90 -18.45 -20.67
N ASP A 588 13.61 -19.16 -19.57
CA ASP A 588 12.31 -19.82 -19.38
C ASP A 588 11.14 -18.80 -19.43
N GLY A 589 10.15 -19.06 -20.29
CA GLY A 589 9.02 -18.17 -20.58
C GLY A 589 9.30 -16.96 -21.50
N GLU A 590 10.49 -16.88 -22.11
CA GLU A 590 10.85 -15.85 -23.08
C GLU A 590 10.58 -16.31 -24.52
N ILE A 591 9.79 -15.53 -25.26
CA ILE A 591 9.39 -15.83 -26.64
C ILE A 591 9.95 -14.81 -27.62
N THR A 592 10.24 -15.25 -28.84
CA THR A 592 10.65 -14.37 -29.95
C THR A 592 9.42 -13.95 -30.75
N VAL A 593 9.31 -12.66 -31.03
CA VAL A 593 8.15 -12.08 -31.70
C VAL A 593 8.57 -11.18 -32.85
N VAL A 594 7.70 -11.12 -33.85
CA VAL A 594 7.79 -10.24 -35.00
C VAL A 594 6.50 -9.47 -35.16
N ARG A 595 6.64 -8.19 -35.48
CA ARG A 595 5.51 -7.28 -35.68
C ARG A 595 5.71 -6.48 -36.96
N SER A 596 4.68 -6.42 -37.81
CA SER A 596 4.74 -5.53 -38.97
C SER A 596 4.61 -4.09 -38.51
N LEU A 597 5.53 -3.22 -38.91
CA LEU A 597 5.35 -1.78 -38.71
C LEU A 597 4.18 -1.24 -39.53
N ARG A 598 3.77 -1.91 -40.62
CA ARG A 598 2.57 -1.55 -41.42
C ARG A 598 1.27 -1.95 -40.75
N ARG A 599 1.25 -3.12 -40.11
CA ARG A 599 0.14 -3.62 -39.27
C ARG A 599 0.59 -3.73 -37.82
N PRO A 600 0.77 -2.60 -37.14
CA PRO A 600 1.42 -2.59 -35.83
C PRO A 600 0.59 -3.31 -34.75
N ASP A 601 -0.72 -3.44 -34.96
CA ASP A 601 -1.66 -4.07 -34.03
C ASP A 601 -1.53 -5.61 -33.97
N GLU A 602 -0.78 -6.23 -34.89
CA GLU A 602 -0.60 -7.68 -35.02
C GLU A 602 0.80 -8.13 -34.59
N GLU A 603 0.89 -9.03 -33.61
CA GLU A 603 2.14 -9.64 -33.18
C GLU A 603 2.15 -11.14 -33.52
N HIS A 604 3.27 -11.60 -34.09
CA HIS A 604 3.45 -12.98 -34.53
C HIS A 604 4.62 -13.62 -33.79
N VAL A 605 4.37 -14.75 -33.14
CA VAL A 605 5.41 -15.52 -32.44
C VAL A 605 6.23 -16.32 -33.46
N LEU A 606 7.56 -16.32 -33.31
CA LEU A 606 8.46 -17.10 -34.16
C LEU A 606 8.98 -18.36 -33.46
N GLY A 607 8.72 -19.51 -34.08
CA GLY A 607 9.27 -20.82 -33.70
C GLY A 607 8.72 -21.38 -32.39
N GLU A 608 9.24 -22.56 -32.01
CA GLU A 608 9.05 -23.16 -30.68
C GLU A 608 10.18 -22.71 -29.74
N ASP A 609 9.94 -22.79 -28.43
CA ASP A 609 10.87 -22.36 -27.39
C ASP A 609 12.28 -22.98 -27.57
N HIS A 610 13.32 -22.18 -27.29
CA HIS A 610 14.75 -22.55 -27.25
C HIS A 610 15.58 -22.51 -28.56
N GLN A 611 15.06 -22.04 -29.69
CA GLN A 611 15.89 -21.90 -30.91
C GLN A 611 16.70 -20.58 -30.95
N LEU A 612 18.00 -20.69 -31.25
CA LEU A 612 18.92 -19.53 -31.41
C LEU A 612 18.82 -18.83 -32.77
N SER A 613 18.33 -19.54 -33.80
CA SER A 613 18.25 -19.06 -35.18
C SER A 613 16.89 -19.38 -35.80
N LEU A 614 16.05 -18.36 -35.92
CA LEU A 614 14.65 -18.47 -36.37
C LEU A 614 14.51 -17.89 -37.78
N ARG A 615 13.69 -18.51 -38.63
CA ARG A 615 13.37 -17.93 -39.95
C ARG A 615 12.34 -16.81 -39.81
N LEU A 616 12.53 -15.74 -40.57
CA LEU A 616 11.51 -14.71 -40.74
C LEU A 616 10.27 -15.32 -41.45
N PRO A 617 9.07 -14.89 -41.05
CA PRO A 617 7.83 -15.46 -41.58
C PRO A 617 7.59 -14.97 -43.02
N VAL A 618 7.33 -15.91 -43.92
CA VAL A 618 6.88 -15.65 -45.29
C VAL A 618 5.38 -15.34 -45.22
N GLY A 619 4.96 -14.15 -45.65
CA GLY A 619 3.55 -13.73 -45.63
C GLY A 619 3.23 -12.48 -44.82
N ILE A 620 4.19 -11.95 -44.03
CA ILE A 620 3.98 -10.71 -43.26
C ILE A 620 4.62 -9.53 -44.01
N PRO A 621 3.87 -8.44 -44.30
CA PRO A 621 4.42 -7.30 -45.01
C PRO A 621 5.43 -6.53 -44.13
N GLY A 622 6.63 -6.29 -44.67
CA GLY A 622 7.66 -5.49 -44.02
C GLY A 622 7.40 -3.98 -44.11
N PRO A 623 8.04 -3.11 -43.28
CA PRO A 623 9.10 -3.43 -42.34
C PRO A 623 8.62 -4.26 -41.16
N LEU A 624 9.45 -5.17 -40.66
CA LEU A 624 9.20 -6.00 -39.48
C LEU A 624 10.07 -5.56 -38.31
N LEU A 625 9.48 -5.42 -37.14
CA LEU A 625 10.16 -5.22 -35.85
C LEU A 625 10.33 -6.59 -35.17
N VAL A 626 11.56 -6.94 -34.82
CA VAL A 626 11.95 -8.24 -34.26
C VAL A 626 12.55 -8.06 -32.87
N TYR A 627 12.06 -8.80 -31.88
CA TYR A 627 12.56 -8.78 -30.49
C TYR A 627 12.12 -10.03 -29.70
N ARG A 628 12.66 -10.20 -28.49
CA ARG A 628 12.18 -11.14 -27.49
C ARG A 628 11.44 -10.45 -26.36
N ARG A 629 10.48 -11.15 -25.77
CA ARG A 629 9.77 -10.71 -24.56
C ARG A 629 9.45 -11.88 -23.64
N LYS A 630 9.36 -11.59 -22.35
CA LYS A 630 8.86 -12.49 -21.29
C LYS A 630 7.65 -11.83 -20.64
N GLY A 631 6.46 -12.35 -20.94
CA GLY A 631 5.21 -11.66 -20.60
C GLY A 631 5.11 -10.32 -21.32
N ASP A 632 4.87 -9.24 -20.57
CA ASP A 632 4.83 -7.85 -21.03
C ASP A 632 6.23 -7.22 -21.20
N ALA A 633 7.26 -7.81 -20.59
CA ALA A 633 8.60 -7.24 -20.55
C ALA A 633 9.44 -7.64 -21.78
N VAL A 634 9.91 -6.65 -22.52
CA VAL A 634 10.84 -6.84 -23.64
C VAL A 634 12.25 -7.09 -23.10
N THR A 635 12.88 -8.17 -23.55
CA THR A 635 14.15 -8.70 -23.03
C THR A 635 15.32 -8.50 -23.97
N THR A 636 15.09 -8.08 -25.22
CA THR A 636 16.13 -7.71 -26.18
C THR A 636 15.87 -6.33 -26.77
N ARG A 637 16.90 -5.69 -27.29
CA ARG A 637 16.77 -4.49 -28.10
C ARG A 637 16.09 -4.83 -29.45
N PRO A 638 14.98 -4.17 -29.81
CA PRO A 638 14.30 -4.46 -31.08
C PRO A 638 15.11 -4.06 -32.31
N VAL A 639 14.91 -4.78 -33.42
CA VAL A 639 15.54 -4.53 -34.73
C VAL A 639 14.47 -4.43 -35.81
N VAL A 640 14.66 -3.49 -36.73
CA VAL A 640 13.82 -3.35 -37.93
C VAL A 640 14.47 -4.07 -39.10
N THR A 641 13.69 -4.79 -39.90
CA THR A 641 14.12 -5.45 -41.15
C THR A 641 13.07 -5.31 -42.24
N ASN A 642 13.46 -5.51 -43.50
CA ASN A 642 12.54 -5.54 -44.66
C ASN A 642 11.54 -6.72 -44.63
N GLY A 643 11.76 -7.71 -43.77
CA GLY A 643 11.03 -8.98 -43.78
C GLY A 643 11.75 -10.04 -44.60
N ALA A 644 11.11 -11.20 -44.81
CA ALA A 644 11.67 -12.25 -45.67
C ALA A 644 11.74 -11.77 -47.13
N GLN A 645 12.71 -12.25 -47.91
CA GLN A 645 12.88 -11.88 -49.33
C GLN A 645 11.62 -12.18 -50.17
N ASP A 646 10.89 -13.23 -49.83
CA ASP A 646 9.64 -13.65 -50.49
C ASP A 646 8.38 -13.08 -49.81
N ALA A 647 8.48 -11.97 -49.06
CA ALA A 647 7.33 -11.37 -48.39
C ALA A 647 6.30 -10.79 -49.38
N VAL A 648 5.02 -10.85 -49.00
CA VAL A 648 3.90 -10.38 -49.81
C VAL A 648 4.00 -8.87 -50.06
N SER A 649 3.98 -8.47 -51.33
CA SER A 649 3.96 -7.07 -51.77
C SER A 649 2.53 -6.68 -52.13
N GLU A 650 1.81 -6.02 -51.24
CA GLU A 650 0.43 -5.62 -51.55
C GLU A 650 0.09 -4.13 -51.38
N GLU A 651 0.97 -3.25 -50.88
CA GLU A 651 0.70 -1.79 -50.89
C GLU A 651 1.98 -0.94 -51.01
N PRO A 652 1.93 0.28 -51.55
CA PRO A 652 3.02 1.25 -51.45
C PRO A 652 3.34 1.53 -49.98
N ALA A 653 4.61 1.47 -49.57
CA ALA A 653 4.97 1.85 -48.21
C ALA A 653 4.61 3.33 -47.96
N ASP A 654 4.01 3.64 -46.81
CA ASP A 654 3.86 5.03 -46.37
C ASP A 654 5.24 5.66 -46.06
N ALA A 655 5.30 6.98 -45.86
CA ALA A 655 6.57 7.67 -45.63
C ALA A 655 7.27 7.21 -44.33
N ILE A 656 6.49 6.78 -43.32
CA ILE A 656 7.01 6.24 -42.05
C ILE A 656 7.68 4.89 -42.29
N ALA A 657 7.03 4.00 -43.05
CA ALA A 657 7.57 2.71 -43.42
C ALA A 657 8.82 2.85 -44.29
N HIS A 658 8.85 3.79 -45.25
CA HIS A 658 10.05 4.07 -46.04
C HIS A 658 11.22 4.52 -45.17
N ALA A 659 11.00 5.46 -44.24
CA ALA A 659 12.05 5.89 -43.32
C ALA A 659 12.57 4.73 -42.47
N ALA A 660 11.70 3.81 -42.02
CA ALA A 660 12.09 2.65 -41.21
C ALA A 660 13.08 1.70 -41.91
N LEU A 661 13.12 1.68 -43.24
CA LEU A 661 13.97 0.80 -44.04
C LEU A 661 15.37 1.36 -44.32
N ILE A 662 15.62 2.62 -43.99
CA ILE A 662 16.95 3.23 -44.14
C ILE A 662 17.89 2.55 -43.14
N GLU A 663 18.93 1.87 -43.62
CA GLU A 663 19.88 1.14 -42.75
C GLU A 663 20.68 2.08 -41.84
N ASP A 664 21.25 3.15 -42.42
CA ASP A 664 22.02 4.14 -41.69
C ASP A 664 21.13 4.91 -40.70
N GLU A 665 21.47 4.83 -39.41
CA GLU A 665 20.68 5.45 -38.35
C GLU A 665 20.63 6.97 -38.48
N ALA A 666 21.74 7.62 -38.82
CA ALA A 666 21.78 9.07 -38.90
C ALA A 666 20.83 9.58 -39.99
N THR A 667 20.89 8.97 -41.18
CA THR A 667 20.00 9.25 -42.30
C THR A 667 18.55 8.91 -41.97
N ARG A 668 18.30 7.77 -41.33
CA ARG A 668 16.96 7.35 -40.87
C ARG A 668 16.35 8.36 -39.90
N ARG A 669 17.11 8.84 -38.92
CA ARG A 669 16.66 9.85 -37.96
C ARG A 669 16.37 11.19 -38.63
N HIS A 670 17.20 11.61 -39.59
CA HIS A 670 16.92 12.83 -40.37
C HIS A 670 15.63 12.71 -41.20
N ALA A 671 15.37 11.55 -41.79
CA ALA A 671 14.12 11.29 -42.52
C ALA A 671 12.90 11.38 -41.60
N TYR A 672 12.96 10.77 -40.41
CA TYR A 672 11.90 10.90 -39.40
C TYR A 672 11.75 12.35 -38.92
N HIS A 673 12.84 13.05 -38.66
CA HIS A 673 12.81 14.45 -38.24
C HIS A 673 12.09 15.33 -39.27
N ALA A 674 12.38 15.17 -40.56
CA ALA A 674 11.70 15.90 -41.63
C ALA A 674 10.19 15.60 -41.68
N LEU A 675 9.82 14.32 -41.59
CA LEU A 675 8.42 13.88 -41.58
C LEU A 675 7.64 14.43 -40.38
N LEU A 676 8.23 14.37 -39.18
CA LEU A 676 7.60 14.88 -37.96
C LEU A 676 7.47 16.40 -37.98
N LYS A 677 8.46 17.11 -38.54
CA LYS A 677 8.40 18.56 -38.72
C LYS A 677 7.26 18.98 -39.64
N GLU A 678 7.08 18.28 -40.75
CA GLU A 678 5.95 18.52 -41.68
C GLU A 678 4.61 18.23 -40.99
N ALA A 679 4.50 17.07 -40.34
CA ALA A 679 3.28 16.68 -39.63
C ALA A 679 2.94 17.61 -38.44
N ALA A 680 3.92 18.30 -37.86
CA ALA A 680 3.67 19.28 -36.80
C ALA A 680 2.91 20.50 -37.32
N CYS A 681 3.30 21.01 -38.50
CA CYS A 681 2.81 22.28 -39.05
C CYS A 681 1.62 22.13 -40.01
N ASP A 682 1.47 20.98 -40.67
CA ASP A 682 0.42 20.77 -41.67
C ASP A 682 -0.90 20.29 -41.03
N ALA A 683 -1.97 21.08 -41.18
CA ALA A 683 -3.30 20.70 -40.72
C ALA A 683 -3.84 19.47 -41.48
N ALA A 684 -3.43 19.24 -42.73
CA ALA A 684 -3.85 18.10 -43.54
C ALA A 684 -3.14 16.78 -43.17
N ALA A 685 -2.16 16.80 -42.26
CA ALA A 685 -1.40 15.62 -41.84
C ALA A 685 -2.17 14.60 -40.96
N GLY A 686 -3.50 14.61 -40.98
CA GLY A 686 -4.35 13.77 -40.13
C GLY A 686 -4.13 12.26 -40.29
N SER A 687 -3.84 11.80 -41.51
CA SER A 687 -3.50 10.39 -41.80
C SER A 687 -2.17 9.99 -41.16
N THR A 688 -1.15 10.84 -41.28
CA THR A 688 0.18 10.66 -40.66
C THR A 688 0.07 10.66 -39.14
N ILE A 689 -0.69 11.59 -38.55
CA ILE A 689 -0.94 11.64 -37.10
C ILE A 689 -1.62 10.36 -36.61
N SER A 690 -2.71 9.94 -37.28
CA SER A 690 -3.43 8.71 -36.94
C SER A 690 -2.50 7.49 -37.03
N ARG A 691 -1.61 7.47 -38.02
CA ARG A 691 -0.61 6.43 -38.20
C ARG A 691 0.42 6.39 -37.07
N ILE A 692 0.91 7.54 -36.62
CA ILE A 692 1.82 7.66 -35.46
C ILE A 692 1.12 7.18 -34.18
N VAL A 693 -0.11 7.63 -33.92
CA VAL A 693 -0.90 7.22 -32.75
C VAL A 693 -1.10 5.70 -32.71
N ARG A 694 -1.48 5.09 -33.83
CA ARG A 694 -1.60 3.62 -33.94
C ARG A 694 -0.26 2.92 -33.66
N THR A 695 0.83 3.46 -34.19
CA THR A 695 2.17 2.91 -33.97
C THR A 695 2.55 2.95 -32.49
N ILE A 696 2.32 4.07 -31.79
CA ILE A 696 2.59 4.19 -30.35
C ILE A 696 1.71 3.24 -29.53
N HIS A 697 0.40 3.22 -29.78
CA HIS A 697 -0.53 2.34 -29.06
C HIS A 697 -0.16 0.86 -29.22
N SER A 698 0.34 0.48 -30.39
CA SER A 698 0.73 -0.89 -30.64
C SER A 698 1.89 -1.39 -29.78
N LEU A 699 2.73 -0.50 -29.22
CA LEU A 699 3.99 -0.88 -28.56
C LEU A 699 3.82 -1.92 -27.46
N ARG A 700 2.68 -1.96 -26.74
CA ARG A 700 2.28 -3.04 -25.81
C ARG A 700 3.44 -3.61 -24.95
N GLY A 701 4.14 -2.73 -24.21
CA GLY A 701 5.28 -3.10 -23.35
C GLY A 701 6.66 -2.83 -23.95
N LEU A 702 6.76 -2.58 -25.26
CA LEU A 702 7.96 -1.99 -25.85
C LEU A 702 8.15 -0.55 -25.37
N SER A 703 9.35 -0.21 -24.93
CA SER A 703 9.69 1.19 -24.65
C SER A 703 9.57 1.99 -25.96
N PRO A 704 8.87 3.14 -25.97
CA PRO A 704 8.87 4.08 -27.08
C PRO A 704 10.28 4.47 -27.55
N ARG A 705 11.30 4.36 -26.70
CA ARG A 705 12.68 4.62 -27.12
C ARG A 705 13.26 3.59 -28.08
N ALA A 706 12.63 2.43 -28.26
CA ALA A 706 13.12 1.39 -29.15
C ALA A 706 13.00 1.78 -30.63
N MET A 707 12.12 2.73 -30.97
CA MET A 707 11.92 3.20 -32.34
C MET A 707 12.48 4.61 -32.51
N ASP A 708 13.22 4.82 -33.61
CA ASP A 708 13.77 6.15 -33.94
C ASP A 708 12.65 7.19 -34.17
N LEU A 709 11.51 6.78 -34.74
CA LEU A 709 10.32 7.62 -34.91
C LEU A 709 9.90 8.31 -33.60
N THR A 710 9.74 7.54 -32.53
CA THR A 710 9.28 8.04 -31.22
C THR A 710 10.39 8.69 -30.41
N ARG A 711 11.66 8.36 -30.66
CA ARG A 711 12.83 9.07 -30.08
C ARG A 711 12.93 10.52 -30.55
N GLU A 712 12.48 10.83 -31.77
CA GLU A 712 12.51 12.19 -32.32
C GLU A 712 11.33 13.06 -31.85
N LEU A 713 10.20 12.47 -31.44
CA LEU A 713 8.99 13.21 -31.03
C LEU A 713 9.20 14.34 -30.01
N PRO A 714 10.04 14.22 -28.97
CA PRO A 714 10.24 15.29 -27.98
C PRO A 714 10.80 16.59 -28.56
N GLN A 715 11.37 16.56 -29.76
CA GLN A 715 11.85 17.77 -30.46
C GLN A 715 10.69 18.58 -31.08
N PHE A 716 9.47 18.04 -31.10
CA PHE A 716 8.29 18.64 -31.71
C PHE A 716 7.13 18.77 -30.72
N PRO A 717 7.17 19.72 -29.77
CA PRO A 717 6.12 19.91 -28.76
C PRO A 717 4.70 20.05 -29.34
N SER A 718 4.53 20.81 -30.43
CA SER A 718 3.22 21.01 -31.06
C SER A 718 2.69 19.68 -31.64
N LEU A 719 3.56 18.84 -32.20
CA LEU A 719 3.15 17.52 -32.67
C LEU A 719 2.74 16.60 -31.51
N LEU A 720 3.48 16.58 -30.40
CA LEU A 720 3.09 15.83 -29.20
C LEU A 720 1.68 16.23 -28.72
N CYS A 721 1.42 17.54 -28.65
CA CYS A 721 0.11 18.07 -28.27
C CYS A 721 -0.98 17.63 -29.27
N ARG A 722 -0.70 17.68 -30.59
CA ARG A 722 -1.61 17.18 -31.63
C ARG A 722 -1.90 15.69 -31.50
N LEU A 723 -0.89 14.86 -31.23
CA LEU A 723 -1.07 13.42 -31.02
C LEU A 723 -2.02 13.15 -29.84
N LEU A 724 -1.92 13.90 -28.74
CA LEU A 724 -2.82 13.73 -27.61
C LEU A 724 -4.25 14.20 -27.94
N LEU A 725 -4.39 15.33 -28.63
CA LEU A 725 -5.69 15.83 -29.07
C LEU A 725 -6.36 14.90 -30.09
N ALA A 726 -5.60 14.24 -30.97
CA ALA A 726 -6.13 13.34 -32.00
C ALA A 726 -6.38 11.90 -31.52
N ALA A 727 -5.76 11.45 -30.42
CA ALA A 727 -5.97 10.10 -29.89
C ALA A 727 -7.43 9.87 -29.43
N ASN A 728 -7.89 8.62 -29.29
CA ASN A 728 -9.23 8.31 -28.79
C ASN A 728 -9.22 7.04 -27.93
N GLY A 729 -10.18 6.93 -27.00
CA GLY A 729 -10.31 5.77 -26.11
C GLY A 729 -9.00 5.38 -25.41
N GLU A 730 -8.67 4.09 -25.43
CA GLU A 730 -7.46 3.50 -24.82
C GLU A 730 -6.14 4.02 -25.41
N ARG A 731 -6.15 4.62 -26.61
CA ARG A 731 -4.94 5.17 -27.24
C ARG A 731 -4.44 6.40 -26.47
N VAL A 732 -5.32 7.11 -25.78
CA VAL A 732 -4.96 8.30 -25.00
C VAL A 732 -3.99 7.93 -23.88
N ASP A 733 -4.23 6.81 -23.19
CA ASP A 733 -3.34 6.35 -22.12
C ASP A 733 -1.96 5.96 -22.66
N SER A 734 -1.92 5.39 -23.87
CA SER A 734 -0.65 5.04 -24.55
C SER A 734 0.15 6.30 -24.92
N ILE A 735 -0.52 7.36 -25.38
CA ILE A 735 0.13 8.64 -25.67
C ILE A 735 0.58 9.32 -24.37
N ILE A 736 -0.27 9.35 -23.33
CA ILE A 736 0.11 9.95 -22.03
C ILE A 736 1.35 9.28 -21.45
N ALA A 737 1.42 7.95 -21.51
CA ALA A 737 2.54 7.17 -20.98
C ALA A 737 3.89 7.47 -21.64
N LEU A 738 3.94 8.14 -22.80
CA LEU A 738 5.19 8.52 -23.47
C LEU A 738 6.14 9.33 -22.58
N GLU A 739 5.61 10.18 -21.69
CA GLU A 739 6.46 11.01 -20.82
C GLU A 739 7.31 10.18 -19.84
N ARG A 740 6.93 8.92 -19.58
CA ARG A 740 7.72 8.00 -18.74
C ARG A 740 9.01 7.56 -19.42
N ASP A 741 8.98 7.37 -20.74
CA ASP A 741 10.13 6.84 -21.50
C ASP A 741 10.87 7.91 -22.31
N LEU A 742 10.27 9.07 -22.54
CA LEU A 742 10.84 10.15 -23.35
C LEU A 742 11.17 11.39 -22.51
N PRO A 743 12.14 12.22 -22.92
CA PRO A 743 12.66 13.35 -22.13
C PRO A 743 11.74 14.59 -22.14
N PHE A 744 10.46 14.44 -21.80
CA PHE A 744 9.52 15.55 -21.64
C PHE A 744 8.52 15.26 -20.50
N LEU A 745 7.69 16.25 -20.17
CA LEU A 745 6.51 16.12 -19.31
C LEU A 745 5.34 16.86 -19.97
N TRP A 746 4.12 16.31 -19.88
CA TRP A 746 2.93 16.94 -20.49
C TRP A 746 2.63 18.32 -19.90
N MET A 747 2.69 18.43 -18.57
CA MET A 747 2.49 19.69 -17.84
C MET A 747 3.58 20.74 -18.12
N ALA A 748 4.72 20.34 -18.68
CA ALA A 748 5.82 21.25 -19.03
C ALA A 748 5.83 21.63 -20.52
N GLN A 749 4.88 21.13 -21.32
CA GLN A 749 4.81 21.51 -22.74
C GLN A 749 4.48 23.00 -22.88
N PRO A 750 5.09 23.71 -23.85
CA PRO A 750 4.81 25.12 -24.07
C PRO A 750 3.33 25.38 -24.34
N VAL A 751 2.80 26.45 -23.76
CA VAL A 751 1.43 26.92 -23.97
C VAL A 751 1.17 27.20 -25.46
N SER A 752 2.12 27.80 -26.17
CA SER A 752 2.02 28.03 -27.61
C SER A 752 1.87 26.73 -28.40
N ALA A 753 2.57 25.66 -28.00
CA ALA A 753 2.46 24.36 -28.64
C ALA A 753 1.06 23.74 -28.50
N TRP A 754 0.40 23.94 -27.35
CA TRP A 754 -1.00 23.55 -27.17
C TRP A 754 -1.96 24.35 -28.05
N GLN A 755 -1.74 25.66 -28.17
CA GLN A 755 -2.55 26.54 -29.00
C GLN A 755 -2.42 26.20 -30.49
N ASP A 756 -1.19 26.03 -30.97
CA ASP A 756 -0.90 25.62 -32.35
C ASP A 756 -1.54 24.27 -32.66
N ALA A 757 -1.43 23.31 -31.74
CA ALA A 757 -2.02 21.99 -31.89
C ALA A 757 -3.55 22.01 -31.93
N ALA A 758 -4.18 22.77 -31.04
CA ALA A 758 -5.63 22.92 -31.01
C ALA A 758 -6.15 23.58 -32.29
N LEU A 759 -5.47 24.63 -32.78
CA LEU A 759 -5.82 25.29 -34.04
C LEU A 759 -5.70 24.33 -35.23
N ALA A 760 -4.60 23.58 -35.31
CA ALA A 760 -4.38 22.63 -36.40
C ALA A 760 -5.42 21.50 -36.42
N GLU A 761 -5.78 20.94 -35.25
CA GLU A 761 -6.81 19.90 -35.15
C GLU A 761 -8.22 20.44 -35.40
N TRP A 762 -8.49 21.70 -35.04
CA TRP A 762 -9.76 22.36 -35.37
C TRP A 762 -9.89 22.63 -36.87
N GLU A 763 -8.86 23.14 -37.53
CA GLU A 763 -8.86 23.34 -39.00
C GLU A 763 -8.97 22.01 -39.74
N ARG A 764 -8.33 20.94 -39.25
CA ARG A 764 -8.50 19.59 -39.80
C ARG A 764 -9.96 19.14 -39.69
N ALA A 765 -10.54 19.20 -38.49
CA ALA A 765 -11.93 18.78 -38.27
C ALA A 765 -12.91 19.59 -39.14
N LYS A 766 -12.70 20.90 -39.25
CA LYS A 766 -13.48 21.79 -40.12
C LYS A 766 -13.34 21.40 -41.60
N GLY A 767 -12.13 21.09 -42.07
CA GLY A 767 -11.88 20.62 -43.43
C GLY A 767 -12.55 19.28 -43.75
N ASP A 768 -12.48 18.33 -42.82
CA ASP A 768 -13.15 17.02 -42.95
C ASP A 768 -14.68 17.18 -42.98
N LEU A 769 -15.24 18.04 -42.14
CA LEU A 769 -16.68 18.30 -42.02
C LEU A 769 -17.24 19.14 -43.17
N ALA A 770 -16.43 20.00 -43.80
CA ALA A 770 -16.83 20.79 -44.96
C ALA A 770 -17.15 19.91 -46.20
N GLN A 771 -16.83 18.62 -46.16
CA GLN A 771 -17.27 17.65 -47.18
C GLN A 771 -18.76 17.30 -47.06
N PHE A 772 -19.35 17.50 -45.88
CA PHE A 772 -20.73 17.10 -45.56
C PHE A 772 -21.64 18.27 -45.19
N TYR A 773 -21.07 19.37 -44.70
CA TYR A 773 -21.78 20.55 -44.20
C TYR A 773 -21.36 21.82 -44.95
N ASP A 774 -22.18 22.86 -44.89
CA ASP A 774 -21.77 24.19 -45.36
C ASP A 774 -20.70 24.82 -44.43
N ALA A 775 -20.04 25.89 -44.87
CA ALA A 775 -18.88 26.43 -44.14
C ALA A 775 -19.22 26.89 -42.69
N PRO A 776 -20.33 27.61 -42.42
CA PRO A 776 -20.74 27.96 -41.06
C PRO A 776 -21.09 26.75 -40.19
N GLU A 777 -21.79 25.76 -40.74
CA GLU A 777 -22.18 24.56 -40.01
C GLU A 777 -20.97 23.66 -39.72
N ALA A 778 -20.08 23.46 -40.69
CA ALA A 778 -18.81 22.74 -40.52
C ALA A 778 -17.95 23.37 -39.41
N GLN A 779 -17.90 24.70 -39.33
CA GLN A 779 -17.21 25.43 -38.27
C GLN A 779 -17.82 25.18 -36.88
N THR A 780 -19.16 25.17 -36.81
CA THR A 780 -19.90 24.91 -35.56
C THR A 780 -19.69 23.48 -35.08
N GLN A 781 -19.75 22.51 -36.00
CA GLN A 781 -19.52 21.09 -35.71
C GLN A 781 -18.06 20.82 -35.30
N ALA A 782 -17.08 21.42 -35.97
CA ALA A 782 -15.67 21.30 -35.61
C ALA A 782 -15.39 21.82 -34.19
N THR A 783 -16.01 22.95 -33.82
CA THR A 783 -15.92 23.49 -32.45
C THR A 783 -16.54 22.54 -31.42
N THR A 784 -17.70 21.94 -31.75
CA THR A 784 -18.37 20.97 -30.87
C THR A 784 -17.50 19.73 -30.63
N VAL A 785 -16.94 19.14 -31.70
CA VAL A 785 -16.01 18.00 -31.60
C VAL A 785 -14.79 18.34 -30.75
N MET A 786 -14.25 19.56 -30.89
CA MET A 786 -13.12 20.01 -30.07
C MET A 786 -13.50 20.15 -28.60
N MET A 787 -14.67 20.71 -28.29
CA MET A 787 -15.16 20.84 -26.90
C MET A 787 -15.39 19.49 -26.23
N GLU A 788 -16.00 18.53 -26.94
CA GLU A 788 -16.16 17.15 -26.45
C GLU A 788 -14.80 16.51 -26.19
N ARG A 789 -13.85 16.71 -27.10
CA ARG A 789 -12.50 16.17 -26.97
C ARG A 789 -11.75 16.72 -25.77
N ILE A 790 -11.82 18.03 -25.57
CA ILE A 790 -11.22 18.71 -24.41
C ILE A 790 -11.87 18.24 -23.11
N SER A 791 -13.20 18.10 -23.08
CA SER A 791 -13.93 17.63 -21.90
C SER A 791 -13.50 16.21 -21.51
N PHE A 792 -13.39 15.30 -22.50
CA PHE A 792 -12.86 13.96 -22.31
C PHE A 792 -11.44 13.97 -21.71
N LEU A 793 -10.56 14.86 -22.18
CA LEU A 793 -9.20 14.95 -21.65
C LEU A 793 -9.17 15.49 -20.22
N VAL A 794 -10.02 16.45 -19.86
CA VAL A 794 -10.12 16.95 -18.46
C VAL A 794 -10.60 15.85 -17.51
N GLU A 795 -11.56 15.02 -17.93
CA GLU A 795 -12.02 13.87 -17.14
C GLU A 795 -10.92 12.83 -16.95
N ARG A 796 -10.08 12.62 -17.97
CA ARG A 796 -8.99 11.64 -17.92
C ARG A 796 -7.77 12.15 -17.14
N THR A 797 -7.45 13.44 -17.24
CA THR A 797 -6.29 14.04 -16.58
C THR A 797 -6.61 15.42 -15.99
N GLN A 798 -6.60 15.51 -14.66
CA GLN A 798 -6.97 16.73 -13.92
C GLN A 798 -6.14 17.96 -14.32
N TRP A 799 -4.85 17.77 -14.64
CA TRP A 799 -3.96 18.86 -15.05
C TRP A 799 -4.39 19.53 -16.36
N PHE A 800 -5.14 18.84 -17.23
CA PHE A 800 -5.60 19.38 -18.50
C PHE A 800 -6.63 20.50 -18.32
N ALA A 801 -7.25 20.63 -17.15
CA ALA A 801 -8.15 21.75 -16.84
C ALA A 801 -7.46 23.12 -16.98
N GLY A 802 -6.16 23.20 -16.67
CA GLY A 802 -5.36 24.41 -16.88
C GLY A 802 -5.14 24.71 -18.36
N ILE A 803 -4.84 23.68 -19.15
CA ILE A 803 -4.66 23.80 -20.61
C ILE A 803 -5.97 24.21 -21.29
N ARG A 804 -7.11 23.63 -20.87
CA ARG A 804 -8.45 24.03 -21.34
C ARG A 804 -8.66 25.54 -21.21
N ALA A 805 -8.36 26.12 -20.04
CA ALA A 805 -8.50 27.56 -19.82
C ALA A 805 -7.55 28.37 -20.71
N VAL A 806 -6.34 27.86 -20.97
CA VAL A 806 -5.38 28.50 -21.89
C VAL A 806 -5.84 28.51 -23.33
N LEU A 807 -6.58 27.48 -23.75
CA LEU A 807 -7.19 27.37 -25.07
C LEU A 807 -8.46 28.25 -25.23
N GLY A 808 -8.86 29.00 -24.20
CA GLY A 808 -10.01 29.90 -24.25
C GLY A 808 -11.35 29.25 -23.88
N PHE A 809 -11.32 28.04 -23.30
CA PHE A 809 -12.52 27.36 -22.81
C PHE A 809 -12.62 27.54 -21.29
N ASP A 810 -13.61 28.31 -20.84
CA ASP A 810 -13.82 28.56 -19.42
C ASP A 810 -14.34 27.31 -18.68
N GLY A 811 -13.95 27.19 -17.41
CA GLY A 811 -14.59 26.26 -16.49
C GLY A 811 -13.97 26.32 -15.10
N ALA A 812 -14.77 25.98 -14.09
CA ALA A 812 -14.35 26.02 -12.69
C ALA A 812 -13.18 25.06 -12.44
N LEU A 813 -12.18 25.53 -11.68
CA LEU A 813 -11.11 24.68 -11.14
C LEU A 813 -11.61 24.01 -9.86
N SER A 814 -11.23 22.76 -9.64
CA SER A 814 -11.59 22.01 -8.43
C SER A 814 -10.75 22.47 -7.23
N GLY A 815 -11.42 22.81 -6.13
CA GLY A 815 -10.77 23.21 -4.87
C GLY A 815 -10.03 24.54 -4.94
N GLY A 816 -9.54 25.02 -3.79
CA GLY A 816 -8.64 26.17 -3.70
C GLY A 816 -7.17 25.75 -3.62
N LEU A 817 -6.26 26.50 -4.25
CA LEU A 817 -4.83 26.20 -4.24
C LEU A 817 -4.27 26.07 -2.81
N ARG A 818 -4.65 26.98 -1.90
CA ARG A 818 -4.26 26.90 -0.49
C ARG A 818 -4.71 25.59 0.18
N GLN A 819 -5.93 25.12 -0.08
CA GLN A 819 -6.43 23.88 0.50
C GLN A 819 -5.63 22.68 -0.03
N LEU A 820 -5.40 22.61 -1.34
CA LEU A 820 -4.60 21.56 -1.97
C LEU A 820 -3.17 21.52 -1.40
N ALA A 821 -2.54 22.69 -1.25
CA ALA A 821 -1.19 22.80 -0.71
C ALA A 821 -1.14 22.46 0.79
N GLN A 822 -2.14 22.84 1.57
CA GLN A 822 -2.25 22.45 2.97
C GLN A 822 -2.46 20.95 3.14
N ASP A 823 -3.31 20.33 2.32
CA ASP A 823 -3.53 18.88 2.36
C ASP A 823 -2.25 18.12 1.99
N HIS A 824 -1.51 18.59 0.98
CA HIS A 824 -0.18 18.06 0.65
C HIS A 824 0.80 18.15 1.83
N VAL A 825 0.92 19.33 2.46
CA VAL A 825 1.77 19.52 3.65
C VAL A 825 1.34 18.56 4.74
N ARG A 826 0.04 18.46 5.05
CA ARG A 826 -0.50 17.59 6.10
C ARG A 826 -0.16 16.12 5.87
N LEU A 827 -0.20 15.66 4.62
CA LEU A 827 0.17 14.31 4.21
C LEU A 827 1.69 14.05 4.31
N HIS A 828 2.52 15.09 4.19
CA HIS A 828 3.98 14.97 4.07
C HIS A 828 4.76 15.62 5.22
N MET A 829 4.11 16.07 6.31
CA MET A 829 4.72 16.89 7.38
C MET A 829 6.02 16.34 7.99
N ASP A 830 6.21 15.03 7.91
CA ASP A 830 7.33 14.32 8.54
C ASP A 830 8.30 13.71 7.49
N GLN A 831 8.14 14.06 6.20
CA GLN A 831 9.09 13.75 5.14
C GLN A 831 9.93 15.00 4.88
N SER A 832 11.14 15.06 5.43
CA SER A 832 12.14 16.01 4.93
C SER A 832 12.61 15.49 3.58
N ASP A 833 12.05 16.02 2.50
CA ASP A 833 12.55 15.70 1.17
C ASP A 833 14.04 16.07 1.13
N PRO A 834 14.94 15.19 0.63
CA PRO A 834 16.31 15.57 0.37
C PRO A 834 16.26 16.80 -0.55
N ILE A 835 16.70 17.93 -0.01
CA ILE A 835 16.28 19.27 -0.41
C ILE A 835 16.37 19.41 -1.93
N ALA A 836 15.22 19.46 -2.63
CA ALA A 836 15.17 19.79 -4.05
C ALA A 836 15.39 21.29 -4.25
N THR A 837 16.55 21.78 -3.79
CA THR A 837 16.99 23.19 -3.84
C THR A 837 16.84 23.79 -5.24
N THR A 838 16.99 22.96 -6.28
CA THR A 838 16.81 23.38 -7.66
C THR A 838 15.36 23.77 -7.94
N LEU A 839 14.37 23.00 -7.49
CA LEU A 839 12.96 23.34 -7.70
C LEU A 839 12.58 24.63 -6.96
N ILE A 840 13.01 24.76 -5.70
CA ILE A 840 12.73 25.95 -4.87
C ILE A 840 13.27 27.21 -5.54
N LYS A 841 14.56 27.23 -5.90
CA LYS A 841 15.19 28.39 -6.55
C LYS A 841 14.49 28.79 -7.85
N GLN A 842 14.10 27.79 -8.65
CA GLN A 842 13.42 28.01 -9.92
C GLN A 842 12.00 28.55 -9.72
N ALA A 843 11.27 28.06 -8.70
CA ALA A 843 9.95 28.58 -8.36
C ALA A 843 9.98 30.02 -7.82
N GLU A 844 10.96 30.34 -6.97
CA GLU A 844 11.17 31.70 -6.47
C GLU A 844 11.48 32.68 -7.61
N HIS A 845 12.29 32.27 -8.59
CA HIS A 845 12.59 33.06 -9.77
C HIS A 845 11.35 33.30 -10.66
N ALA A 846 10.47 32.31 -10.78
CA ALA A 846 9.26 32.43 -11.61
C ALA A 846 8.12 33.23 -10.96
N GLY A 847 8.13 33.36 -9.63
CA GLY A 847 7.09 33.99 -8.82
C GLY A 847 6.15 32.96 -8.18
N LEU A 848 6.14 32.93 -6.84
CA LEU A 848 5.29 32.02 -6.06
C LEU A 848 3.89 32.63 -5.82
N PRO A 849 2.80 31.88 -6.03
CA PRO A 849 1.46 32.29 -5.60
C PRO A 849 1.43 32.51 -4.08
N GLU A 850 0.68 33.51 -3.60
CA GLU A 850 0.55 33.82 -2.15
C GLU A 850 0.10 32.61 -1.32
N ASP A 851 -0.75 31.77 -1.90
CA ASP A 851 -1.25 30.54 -1.29
C ASP A 851 -0.14 29.52 -0.97
N ILE A 852 0.94 29.51 -1.76
CA ILE A 852 2.11 28.63 -1.57
C ILE A 852 3.21 29.37 -0.81
N ALA A 853 3.42 30.66 -1.10
CA ALA A 853 4.47 31.47 -0.46
C ALA A 853 4.30 31.58 1.06
N GLY A 854 3.05 31.51 1.56
CA GLY A 854 2.75 31.47 2.99
C GLY A 854 3.01 30.12 3.68
N LEU A 855 3.42 29.09 2.95
CA LEU A 855 3.71 27.75 3.48
C LEU A 855 5.22 27.49 3.54
N ASN A 856 5.65 26.51 4.35
CA ASN A 856 7.08 26.18 4.51
C ASN A 856 7.61 25.32 3.35
N TYR A 857 7.64 25.87 2.13
CA TYR A 857 8.16 25.19 0.95
C TYR A 857 9.69 24.96 0.98
N GLY A 858 10.40 25.58 1.92
CA GLY A 858 11.81 25.28 2.18
C GLY A 858 12.02 23.87 2.75
N HIS A 859 11.05 23.37 3.51
CA HIS A 859 11.06 22.01 4.05
C HIS A 859 10.37 20.99 3.11
N TYR A 860 9.33 21.43 2.38
CA TYR A 860 8.59 20.60 1.42
C TYR A 860 8.83 21.08 -0.01
N ALA A 861 9.95 20.71 -0.60
CA ALA A 861 10.34 21.20 -1.92
C ALA A 861 9.38 20.74 -3.05
N THR A 862 8.62 19.68 -2.82
CA THR A 862 7.56 19.19 -3.72
C THR A 862 6.38 20.14 -3.85
N LEU A 863 6.14 21.02 -2.87
CA LEU A 863 5.08 22.05 -2.92
C LEU A 863 5.17 22.96 -4.15
N VAL A 864 6.40 23.27 -4.58
CA VAL A 864 6.64 24.24 -5.65
C VAL A 864 6.69 23.59 -7.04
N ALA A 865 6.63 22.26 -7.14
CA ALA A 865 6.66 21.57 -8.44
C ALA A 865 5.57 22.06 -9.43
N PRO A 866 4.31 22.32 -9.00
CA PRO A 866 3.28 22.88 -9.89
C PRO A 866 3.63 24.26 -10.44
N VAL A 867 4.31 25.10 -9.63
CA VAL A 867 4.76 26.45 -10.03
C VAL A 867 5.84 26.33 -11.10
N VAL A 868 6.84 25.47 -10.88
CA VAL A 868 7.91 25.22 -11.84
C VAL A 868 7.35 24.67 -13.16
N LEU A 869 6.41 23.71 -13.10
CA LEU A 869 5.75 23.16 -14.30
C LEU A 869 5.01 24.25 -15.09
N ALA A 870 4.23 25.07 -14.40
CA ALA A 870 3.52 26.19 -15.01
C ALA A 870 4.49 27.22 -15.62
N ALA A 871 5.60 27.50 -14.95
CA ALA A 871 6.63 28.42 -15.43
C ALA A 871 7.34 27.90 -16.69
N LEU A 872 7.63 26.59 -16.74
CA LEU A 872 8.16 25.92 -17.94
C LEU A 872 7.16 25.99 -19.09
N ALA A 873 5.88 25.70 -18.84
CA ALA A 873 4.85 25.75 -19.86
C ALA A 873 4.67 27.17 -20.45
N VAL A 874 4.84 28.21 -19.64
CA VAL A 874 4.79 29.62 -20.09
C VAL A 874 6.13 30.10 -20.70
N GLY A 875 7.21 29.33 -20.55
CA GLY A 875 8.54 29.68 -21.06
C GLY A 875 9.31 30.68 -20.19
N ARG A 876 8.95 30.82 -18.91
CA ARG A 876 9.70 31.65 -17.93
C ARG A 876 10.95 30.95 -17.40
N ILE A 877 11.00 29.63 -17.47
CA ILE A 877 12.13 28.80 -17.02
C ILE A 877 12.57 27.91 -18.19
N GLU A 878 13.86 27.63 -18.28
CA GLU A 878 14.41 26.67 -19.24
C GLU A 878 14.37 25.23 -18.72
N TRP A 879 14.04 24.29 -19.61
CA TRP A 879 14.06 22.87 -19.30
C TRP A 879 15.49 22.38 -19.10
N SER A 880 15.73 21.60 -18.04
CA SER A 880 17.01 20.93 -17.81
C SER A 880 16.82 19.52 -17.22
N PRO A 881 17.79 18.60 -17.40
CA PRO A 881 17.68 17.23 -16.89
C PRO A 881 17.53 17.13 -15.37
N SER A 882 18.19 18.00 -14.62
CA SER A 882 18.07 18.05 -13.16
C SER A 882 16.68 18.52 -12.73
N LEU A 883 16.12 19.51 -13.43
CA LEU A 883 14.76 19.97 -13.20
C LEU A 883 13.74 18.88 -13.53
N ALA A 884 13.92 18.20 -14.66
CA ALA A 884 13.08 17.08 -15.07
C ALA A 884 13.08 15.94 -14.04
N ALA A 885 14.25 15.60 -13.48
CA ALA A 885 14.37 14.60 -12.43
C ALA A 885 13.66 15.03 -11.14
N GLY A 886 13.83 16.30 -10.71
CA GLY A 886 13.13 16.86 -9.56
C GLY A 886 11.60 16.88 -9.74
N LEU A 887 11.12 17.21 -10.93
CA LEU A 887 9.69 17.22 -11.24
C LEU A 887 9.10 15.81 -11.28
N ARG A 888 9.80 14.85 -11.90
CA ARG A 888 9.40 13.43 -11.91
C ARG A 888 9.37 12.85 -10.49
N ASN A 889 10.36 13.23 -9.68
CA ASN A 889 10.38 12.90 -8.26
C ASN A 889 9.13 13.43 -7.53
N ALA A 890 8.77 14.70 -7.74
CA ALA A 890 7.60 15.31 -7.10
C ALA A 890 6.28 14.65 -7.54
N ILE A 891 6.16 14.28 -8.81
CA ILE A 891 4.99 13.55 -9.35
C ILE A 891 4.90 12.14 -8.74
N ASP A 892 6.02 11.44 -8.58
CA ASP A 892 6.07 10.11 -7.93
C ASP A 892 5.68 10.18 -6.44
N ILE A 893 6.03 11.28 -5.75
CA ILE A 893 5.68 11.51 -4.34
C ILE A 893 4.19 11.84 -4.17
N ASP A 894 3.67 12.83 -4.92
CA ASP A 894 2.26 13.24 -4.82
C ASP A 894 1.71 13.74 -6.16
N GLN A 895 1.37 12.78 -7.04
CA GLN A 895 0.76 13.07 -8.34
C GLN A 895 -0.55 13.86 -8.23
N ASN A 896 -1.36 13.59 -7.20
CA ASN A 896 -2.68 14.21 -7.05
C ASN A 896 -2.55 15.70 -6.75
N TYR A 897 -1.69 16.07 -5.79
CA TYR A 897 -1.40 17.46 -5.52
C TYR A 897 -0.84 18.14 -6.77
N VAL A 898 0.18 17.56 -7.41
CA VAL A 898 0.85 18.20 -8.54
C VAL A 898 -0.12 18.46 -9.69
N THR A 899 -0.93 17.47 -10.06
CA THR A 899 -1.88 17.59 -11.17
C THR A 899 -3.07 18.49 -10.86
N SER A 900 -3.55 18.53 -9.60
CA SER A 900 -4.65 19.41 -9.18
C SER A 900 -4.21 20.86 -8.97
N ALA A 901 -3.00 21.11 -8.48
CA ALA A 901 -2.48 22.45 -8.23
C ALA A 901 -1.96 23.14 -9.51
N PHE A 902 -1.47 22.37 -10.49
CA PHE A 902 -0.92 22.90 -11.74
C PHE A 902 -1.85 23.89 -12.47
N PRO A 903 -3.16 23.63 -12.66
CA PRO A 903 -4.08 24.59 -13.28
C PRO A 903 -4.14 25.96 -12.59
N HIS A 904 -4.10 25.97 -11.25
CA HIS A 904 -4.11 27.20 -10.45
C HIS A 904 -2.81 27.99 -10.63
N CYS A 905 -1.67 27.30 -10.58
CA CYS A 905 -0.36 27.91 -10.81
C CYS A 905 -0.19 28.44 -12.24
N LEU A 906 -0.70 27.70 -13.23
CA LEU A 906 -0.67 28.14 -14.63
C LEU A 906 -1.50 29.41 -14.85
N LYS A 907 -2.66 29.53 -14.19
CA LYS A 907 -3.45 30.76 -14.19
C LYS A 907 -2.68 31.93 -13.57
N HIS A 908 -2.03 31.71 -12.42
CA HIS A 908 -1.25 32.74 -11.72
C HIS A 908 -0.03 33.22 -12.51
N ILE A 909 0.72 32.33 -13.15
CA ILE A 909 1.92 32.71 -13.92
C ILE A 909 1.57 33.44 -15.23
N ARG A 910 0.34 33.29 -15.72
CA ARG A 910 -0.12 34.01 -16.92
C ARG A 910 -0.71 35.38 -16.62
N SER A 911 -1.29 35.58 -15.43
CA SER A 911 -1.65 36.92 -14.93
C SER A 911 -0.40 37.72 -14.61
#